data_AF-A0A6I2UIL1-F1
#
_entry.id   AF-A0A6I2UIL1-F1
#
_cell.length_a   1.000
_cell.length_b   1.000
_cell.length_c   1.000
_cell.angle_alpha   90.00
_cell.angle_beta   90.00
_cell.angle_gamma   90.00
#
_symmetry.space_group_name_H-M   'P 1'
#
loop_
_entity.id
_entity.type
_entity.pdbx_description
1 polymer ?
#
loop_
_entity_poly.entity_id
_entity_poly.type
_entity_poly.pdbx_seq_one_letter_code
_entity_poly.pdbx_strand_id
1 'polypeptide(L)'
;MNRKQILKRSVGMALSLTLLAAPSALVTAPTAFDSLSLLRIAHTEAASAVGAGDVVLVGSLQDELGAASDWNPADGATLFQPAGNGKYIFTGKLAAGNYDFKIAIGGSWDENYGKDGVKDGPNIALRLLHDHEVTFTYDAATHIVTYDYEDMAEEQAALASAGRSFVVTGTVQTRAGGAKDWDPADKTTEMKDIGNGFYAYTMDLPAGPYFYKISVNGSWAENYGLNGNFDGANVQLTLDKPEKVTFYYNDITHKIQDSHSYKMLKDAELPVLGGDFAALEGDKVMRDLLMDKFYQTTLDVKAGTYTAEIKQKGQKAIKQQVTVRQDGKASFYYDFAGKKLIVDDGSIHPDKVVHDTWDTAYRAPFQPAKVGEAVKLSIRTQQGDVQNAKLVLTKAEITANGGDEYNPDYAAGKTVTYDMQKTGTEDGSDIWSVTITPEENGMYGYTFLLNDMLQYGDDARPGNIGATALRGAKPFQLTVYTADYHTPDWAKEAITCQIFPDRFFNGDKSNDNARTTARGNQPIQHRDWNDIPANHSKTPDKDGDTQDCNDFFGGDLAGITQKLDYLKDLGITAIYVNPMMSACSNHRYDTVDYGTIDPLLGNMEDFQQLVAEMDKRGMHLIMDGVFNHVGDDSIYFDRYGKYQWVGAYEFWSRVYDLMNTKGMKEAAAKEEARKQLIAEGQVFSPYQWENWFEIKNQKAVDEMGEKYAYHDWQGYSSLVPFSDKDLLNEQSSLGEYLLYGDNAVITKWFKDGLSSWRLDVAKEIPAEFWRNVRKTVKQIKTTKGEEPLLLGEIWQDGTQFLTGDQFDSVMNYKLSFAVGDLFLNRGDAKAADDELKILQQNYPREALYDLMNIVDSHDTVRAIYKFGGGQESVAQATLKDFDYELGKARLKLSAAFILGYPGMPTFFYGDEAGVYGSADPDCRRTYPWGNEDKELIAYYKQVMGVRNAHKQLFAHGDVNTLKAEGDIFAYARTNGSEAAVVALNRGKAQQVVIPAGQFADGTVFADALDSSFQAAVSGGRLVVDLGENQARMMIKK
;
A
#
# COMPACT_ATOMS: atom_id res chain seq x y z
N MET A 1 -10.20 9.17 -12.32
CA MET A 1 -9.31 8.65 -13.39
C MET A 1 -9.64 7.18 -13.65
N ASN A 2 -9.32 6.63 -14.82
CA ASN A 2 -9.80 5.30 -15.22
C ASN A 2 -8.97 4.17 -14.59
N ARG A 3 -9.54 3.46 -13.60
CA ARG A 3 -8.88 2.37 -12.85
C ARG A 3 -8.36 1.22 -13.73
N LYS A 4 -8.85 1.04 -14.98
CA LYS A 4 -8.40 -0.05 -15.87
C LYS A 4 -6.89 -0.02 -16.22
N GLN A 5 -6.20 1.11 -16.08
CA GLN A 5 -4.72 1.18 -16.18
C GLN A 5 -4.00 1.08 -14.83
N ILE A 6 -4.70 1.26 -13.72
CA ILE A 6 -4.15 1.11 -12.36
C ILE A 6 -4.15 -0.37 -11.98
N LEU A 7 -5.20 -1.14 -12.28
CA LEU A 7 -5.23 -2.57 -11.97
C LEU A 7 -4.22 -3.40 -12.79
N LYS A 8 -4.00 -3.07 -14.06
CA LYS A 8 -2.85 -3.59 -14.83
C LYS A 8 -1.47 -3.14 -14.30
N ARG A 9 -1.44 -2.28 -13.28
CA ARG A 9 -0.26 -1.90 -12.50
C ARG A 9 -0.34 -2.36 -11.03
N SER A 10 -1.46 -2.87 -10.53
CA SER A 10 -1.52 -3.55 -9.23
C SER A 10 -0.78 -4.89 -9.31
N VAL A 11 -0.98 -5.63 -10.40
CA VAL A 11 -0.15 -6.79 -10.82
C VAL A 11 1.23 -6.34 -11.38
N GLY A 12 1.67 -5.10 -11.10
CA GLY A 12 2.81 -4.47 -11.77
C GLY A 12 3.52 -3.35 -11.01
N MET A 13 3.31 -3.23 -9.69
CA MET A 13 3.98 -2.22 -8.83
C MET A 13 4.93 -2.84 -7.80
N ALA A 14 5.63 -3.89 -8.22
CA ALA A 14 6.91 -4.33 -7.65
C ALA A 14 8.12 -3.97 -8.56
N LEU A 15 7.92 -3.15 -9.60
CA LEU A 15 8.88 -2.94 -10.69
C LEU A 15 9.03 -1.46 -11.08
N SER A 16 9.71 -0.68 -10.23
CA SER A 16 10.28 0.63 -10.63
C SER A 16 11.48 1.09 -9.78
N LEU A 17 12.47 0.22 -9.58
CA LEU A 17 13.83 0.59 -9.19
C LEU A 17 14.81 -0.48 -9.71
N THR A 18 15.98 -0.06 -10.18
CA THR A 18 17.02 -0.86 -10.87
C THR A 18 16.59 -1.58 -12.17
N LEU A 19 17.10 -1.10 -13.32
CA LEU A 19 17.66 -1.94 -14.40
C LEU A 19 18.17 -1.08 -15.57
N LEU A 20 19.48 -1.06 -15.80
CA LEU A 20 20.07 -0.70 -17.09
C LEU A 20 21.47 -1.33 -17.25
N ALA A 21 21.50 -2.63 -17.53
CA ALA A 21 22.69 -3.33 -18.04
C ALA A 21 22.24 -4.59 -18.81
N ALA A 22 22.55 -4.66 -20.11
CA ALA A 22 22.25 -5.82 -20.95
C ALA A 22 23.51 -6.23 -21.74
N PRO A 23 23.91 -7.51 -21.74
CA PRO A 23 25.12 -7.95 -22.42
C PRO A 23 24.88 -8.24 -23.91
N SER A 24 25.81 -7.81 -24.76
CA SER A 24 25.78 -8.04 -26.21
C SER A 24 26.22 -9.45 -26.61
N ALA A 25 25.56 -10.06 -27.59
CA ALA A 25 25.96 -11.33 -28.20
C ALA A 25 26.95 -11.13 -29.38
N LEU A 26 27.74 -12.17 -29.66
CA LEU A 26 28.84 -12.19 -30.64
C LEU A 26 28.43 -12.78 -32.01
N VAL A 27 29.41 -12.89 -32.94
CA VAL A 27 29.38 -13.65 -34.24
C VAL A 27 28.72 -12.85 -35.40
N THR A 28 29.31 -12.60 -36.59
CA THR A 28 30.50 -13.14 -37.31
C THR A 28 31.21 -12.08 -38.19
N ALA A 29 32.45 -12.35 -38.62
CA ALA A 29 33.21 -11.65 -39.69
C ALA A 29 33.27 -12.53 -40.98
N PRO A 30 33.97 -12.21 -42.12
CA PRO A 30 34.90 -11.11 -42.48
C PRO A 30 34.40 -10.30 -43.74
N THR A 31 35.12 -9.58 -44.63
CA THR A 31 36.53 -9.54 -45.15
C THR A 31 36.97 -8.17 -45.73
N ALA A 32 38.30 -7.99 -45.88
CA ALA A 32 39.10 -7.20 -46.86
C ALA A 32 38.41 -6.19 -47.83
N PHE A 33 38.96 -4.99 -48.07
CA PHE A 33 40.29 -4.74 -48.67
C PHE A 33 40.94 -3.36 -48.34
N ASP A 34 42.19 -3.16 -48.83
CA ASP A 34 43.09 -1.98 -48.81
C ASP A 34 42.46 -0.57 -49.10
N SER A 35 43.09 0.60 -48.83
CA SER A 35 44.54 0.92 -48.77
C SER A 35 44.95 2.18 -47.95
N LEU A 36 46.08 2.07 -47.23
CA LEU A 36 47.15 3.09 -46.95
C LEU A 36 46.87 4.62 -47.00
N SER A 37 47.11 5.35 -45.89
CA SER A 37 48.28 6.27 -45.75
C SER A 37 48.44 7.01 -44.38
N LEU A 38 49.49 6.62 -43.64
CA LEU A 38 50.45 7.42 -42.84
C LEU A 38 50.00 8.50 -41.81
N LEU A 39 50.33 8.22 -40.52
CA LEU A 39 50.53 9.11 -39.35
C LEU A 39 49.30 9.95 -38.88
N ARG A 40 48.93 9.93 -37.59
CA ARG A 40 49.74 9.73 -36.37
C ARG A 40 49.15 8.66 -35.43
N ILE A 41 50.01 8.10 -34.56
CA ILE A 41 49.56 7.32 -33.40
C ILE A 41 49.12 8.30 -32.32
N ALA A 42 47.83 8.29 -31.98
CA ALA A 42 47.34 8.68 -30.68
C ALA A 42 47.08 7.39 -29.89
N HIS A 43 47.54 7.30 -28.64
CA HIS A 43 47.17 6.20 -27.77
C HIS A 43 45.75 6.47 -27.23
N THR A 44 44.77 5.69 -27.67
CA THR A 44 43.61 5.40 -26.84
C THR A 44 44.03 4.36 -25.82
N GLU A 45 44.47 4.81 -24.65
CA GLU A 45 44.53 3.94 -23.48
C GLU A 45 43.12 3.50 -23.12
N ALA A 46 42.94 2.24 -22.72
CA ALA A 46 41.66 1.77 -22.23
C ALA A 46 41.43 2.37 -20.82
N ALA A 47 40.21 2.83 -20.53
CA ALA A 47 39.86 3.35 -19.21
C ALA A 47 40.22 2.33 -18.12
N SER A 48 40.85 2.81 -17.04
CA SER A 48 41.22 1.97 -15.90
C SER A 48 39.97 1.46 -15.18
N ALA A 49 39.95 0.17 -14.82
CA ALA A 49 38.86 -0.38 -14.02
C ALA A 49 38.79 0.31 -12.65
N VAL A 50 37.61 0.84 -12.31
CA VAL A 50 37.35 1.52 -11.03
C VAL A 50 37.40 0.51 -9.88
N GLY A 51 38.19 0.80 -8.85
CA GLY A 51 38.33 0.00 -7.64
C GLY A 51 37.37 0.40 -6.52
N ALA A 52 37.15 -0.51 -5.56
CA ALA A 52 36.14 -0.41 -4.49
C ALA A 52 36.32 0.72 -3.44
N GLY A 53 37.21 1.68 -3.68
CA GLY A 53 37.39 2.89 -2.88
C GLY A 53 37.80 4.11 -3.71
N ASP A 54 37.69 4.01 -5.04
CA ASP A 54 37.99 5.09 -5.97
C ASP A 54 36.82 6.06 -6.08
N VAL A 55 37.12 7.32 -6.42
CA VAL A 55 36.17 8.45 -6.47
C VAL A 55 36.00 8.86 -7.93
N VAL A 56 34.77 8.77 -8.45
CA VAL A 56 34.45 9.05 -9.87
C VAL A 56 33.52 10.27 -9.99
N LEU A 57 33.79 11.16 -10.94
CA LEU A 57 32.89 12.24 -11.32
C LEU A 57 31.83 11.71 -12.30
N VAL A 58 30.58 11.57 -11.85
CA VAL A 58 29.52 10.88 -12.60
C VAL A 58 28.38 11.84 -12.94
N GLY A 59 28.00 11.95 -14.20
CA GLY A 59 27.05 12.98 -14.62
C GLY A 59 26.82 13.06 -16.13
N SER A 60 26.12 14.12 -16.56
CA SER A 60 25.90 14.51 -17.97
C SER A 60 27.06 15.31 -18.57
N LEU A 61 28.26 15.10 -18.05
CA LEU A 61 29.52 15.73 -18.43
C LEU A 61 30.62 14.69 -18.67
N GLN A 62 30.32 13.40 -18.57
CA GLN A 62 31.35 12.37 -18.64
C GLN A 62 31.80 12.15 -20.08
N ASP A 63 30.89 12.24 -21.06
CA ASP A 63 31.26 12.05 -22.47
C ASP A 63 32.15 13.20 -23.02
N GLU A 64 31.86 14.46 -22.68
CA GLU A 64 32.74 15.60 -22.95
C GLU A 64 34.12 15.45 -22.30
N LEU A 65 34.17 14.87 -21.09
CA LEU A 65 35.41 14.57 -20.36
C LEU A 65 36.13 13.29 -20.83
N GLY A 66 35.60 12.60 -21.85
CA GLY A 66 36.25 11.47 -22.52
C GLY A 66 35.85 10.07 -22.05
N ALA A 67 34.78 9.94 -21.25
CA ALA A 67 34.16 8.65 -20.93
C ALA A 67 33.39 8.07 -22.13
N ALA A 68 33.02 6.79 -22.04
CA ALA A 68 32.23 6.11 -23.07
C ALA A 68 30.73 6.46 -23.03
N SER A 69 30.23 6.96 -21.90
CA SER A 69 28.81 7.30 -21.69
C SER A 69 28.61 8.11 -20.40
N ASP A 70 27.65 9.04 -20.42
CA ASP A 70 27.14 9.72 -19.22
C ASP A 70 26.52 8.77 -18.18
N TRP A 71 26.46 9.25 -16.94
CA TRP A 71 25.88 8.58 -15.76
C TRP A 71 26.42 7.17 -15.47
N ASN A 72 27.67 6.90 -15.86
CA ASN A 72 28.34 5.62 -15.69
C ASN A 72 29.39 5.70 -14.56
N PRO A 73 29.11 5.14 -13.35
CA PRO A 73 30.06 5.12 -12.24
C PRO A 73 31.22 4.14 -12.45
N ALA A 74 31.12 3.21 -13.39
CA ALA A 74 32.16 2.22 -13.67
C ALA A 74 33.19 2.69 -14.72
N ASP A 75 33.05 3.90 -15.28
CA ASP A 75 33.99 4.43 -16.26
C ASP A 75 35.15 5.19 -15.60
N GLY A 76 36.36 4.63 -15.72
CA GLY A 76 37.57 5.20 -15.14
C GLY A 76 38.07 6.50 -15.78
N ALA A 77 37.51 6.96 -16.91
CA ALA A 77 37.94 8.19 -17.56
C ALA A 77 37.82 9.45 -16.68
N THR A 78 36.93 9.40 -15.67
CA THR A 78 36.57 10.53 -14.79
C THR A 78 36.98 10.31 -13.33
N LEU A 79 38.06 9.54 -13.10
CA LEU A 79 38.65 9.24 -11.79
C LEU A 79 39.37 10.44 -11.17
N PHE A 80 38.91 10.89 -10.00
CA PHE A 80 39.63 11.89 -9.21
C PHE A 80 40.97 11.35 -8.68
N GLN A 81 41.98 12.22 -8.66
CA GLN A 81 43.31 11.93 -8.14
C GLN A 81 43.45 12.38 -6.68
N PRO A 82 44.07 11.58 -5.78
CA PRO A 82 44.24 11.97 -4.38
C PRO A 82 45.13 13.22 -4.22
N ALA A 83 44.59 14.27 -3.61
CA ALA A 83 45.29 15.53 -3.31
C ALA A 83 45.84 15.61 -1.87
N GLY A 84 45.47 14.64 -1.02
CA GLY A 84 45.89 14.54 0.38
C GLY A 84 44.86 15.10 1.36
N ASN A 85 45.06 14.83 2.66
CA ASN A 85 44.15 15.22 3.76
C ASN A 85 42.67 14.84 3.53
N GLY A 86 42.41 13.71 2.86
CA GLY A 86 41.04 13.27 2.52
C GLY A 86 40.42 13.97 1.31
N LYS A 87 41.14 14.86 0.63
CA LYS A 87 40.69 15.52 -0.60
C LYS A 87 41.18 14.82 -1.87
N TYR A 88 40.35 14.91 -2.89
CA TYR A 88 40.51 14.31 -4.21
C TYR A 88 40.23 15.40 -5.26
N ILE A 89 40.97 15.45 -6.36
CA ILE A 89 40.84 16.48 -7.41
C ILE A 89 40.74 15.84 -8.81
N PHE A 90 39.82 16.34 -9.64
CA PHE A 90 39.74 16.04 -11.07
C PHE A 90 39.69 17.36 -11.85
N THR A 91 40.41 17.47 -12.97
CA THR A 91 40.41 18.65 -13.83
C THR A 91 40.22 18.22 -15.27
N GLY A 92 39.32 18.88 -15.99
CA GLY A 92 39.06 18.61 -17.42
C GLY A 92 38.35 19.77 -18.11
N LYS A 93 38.16 19.66 -19.42
CA LYS A 93 37.54 20.72 -20.24
C LYS A 93 36.09 20.42 -20.53
N LEU A 94 35.26 21.44 -20.35
CA LEU A 94 33.84 21.43 -20.67
C LEU A 94 33.52 22.61 -21.59
N ALA A 95 32.57 22.41 -22.49
CA ALA A 95 32.08 23.47 -23.38
C ALA A 95 31.15 24.45 -22.64
N ALA A 96 30.76 25.53 -23.33
CA ALA A 96 29.64 26.37 -22.90
C ALA A 96 28.33 25.54 -22.87
N GLY A 97 27.85 25.19 -21.67
CA GLY A 97 26.75 24.24 -21.51
C GLY A 97 26.13 24.19 -20.11
N ASN A 98 25.19 23.25 -19.95
CA ASN A 98 24.52 22.90 -18.69
C ASN A 98 24.83 21.44 -18.37
N TYR A 99 25.36 21.17 -17.18
CA TYR A 99 25.85 19.85 -16.78
C TYR A 99 25.33 19.49 -15.39
N ASP A 100 24.84 18.26 -15.23
CA ASP A 100 24.39 17.72 -13.94
C ASP A 100 25.34 16.60 -13.50
N PHE A 101 25.82 16.62 -12.26
CA PHE A 101 26.78 15.61 -11.79
C PHE A 101 26.63 15.22 -10.30
N LYS A 102 27.33 14.16 -9.93
CA LYS A 102 27.45 13.53 -8.61
C LYS A 102 28.86 12.96 -8.42
N ILE A 103 29.14 12.51 -7.20
CA ILE A 103 30.27 11.63 -6.90
C ILE A 103 29.77 10.21 -6.68
N ALA A 104 30.40 9.23 -7.34
CA ALA A 104 30.21 7.81 -7.02
C ALA A 104 31.50 7.23 -6.41
N ILE A 105 31.34 6.30 -5.48
CA ILE A 105 32.43 5.59 -4.82
C ILE A 105 32.39 4.12 -5.24
N GLY A 106 33.56 3.54 -5.55
CA GLY A 106 33.69 2.09 -5.71
C GLY A 106 33.23 1.49 -7.04
N GLY A 107 32.80 2.31 -8.00
CA GLY A 107 32.41 1.86 -9.35
C GLY A 107 30.93 1.53 -9.52
N SER A 108 30.10 1.74 -8.50
CA SER A 108 28.65 1.50 -8.53
C SER A 108 27.86 2.70 -8.00
N TRP A 109 26.54 2.57 -7.91
CA TRP A 109 25.67 3.58 -7.29
C TRP A 109 25.42 3.33 -5.79
N ASP A 110 25.93 2.22 -5.22
CA ASP A 110 25.66 1.78 -3.83
C ASP A 110 26.14 2.78 -2.77
N GLU A 111 27.15 3.58 -3.11
CA GLU A 111 27.59 4.75 -2.35
C GLU A 111 27.85 5.92 -3.32
N ASN A 112 26.90 6.85 -3.38
CA ASN A 112 27.01 8.08 -4.15
C ASN A 112 26.60 9.30 -3.31
N TYR A 113 27.21 10.44 -3.61
CA TYR A 113 27.00 11.69 -2.91
C TYR A 113 26.61 12.79 -3.91
N GLY A 114 25.53 13.49 -3.57
CA GLY A 114 24.98 14.57 -4.36
C GLY A 114 25.28 15.94 -3.75
N LYS A 115 24.40 16.89 -4.05
CA LYS A 115 24.40 18.25 -3.52
C LYS A 115 24.51 18.26 -2.00
N ASP A 116 25.30 19.22 -1.50
CA ASP A 116 25.56 19.45 -0.08
C ASP A 116 26.16 18.24 0.69
N GLY A 117 26.74 17.27 -0.03
CA GLY A 117 27.35 16.06 0.54
C GLY A 117 26.35 15.00 0.99
N VAL A 118 25.07 15.12 0.62
CA VAL A 118 24.02 14.19 1.03
C VAL A 118 24.17 12.87 0.26
N LYS A 119 24.28 11.74 0.98
CA LYS A 119 24.25 10.40 0.37
C LYS A 119 22.92 10.20 -0.36
N ASP A 120 22.98 9.70 -1.59
CA ASP A 120 21.83 9.54 -2.50
C ASP A 120 21.10 10.86 -2.84
N GLY A 121 21.69 12.01 -2.47
CA GLY A 121 21.07 13.33 -2.61
C GLY A 121 20.90 13.83 -4.06
N PRO A 122 20.37 15.05 -4.25
CA PRO A 122 20.14 15.62 -5.58
C PRO A 122 21.41 15.76 -6.43
N ASN A 123 21.26 15.85 -7.75
CA ASN A 123 22.36 16.20 -8.65
C ASN A 123 22.87 17.63 -8.37
N ILE A 124 24.14 17.87 -8.69
CA ILE A 124 24.77 19.20 -8.65
C ILE A 124 24.77 19.77 -10.07
N ALA A 125 24.20 20.95 -10.23
CA ALA A 125 24.23 21.69 -11.48
C ALA A 125 25.56 22.45 -11.61
N LEU A 126 26.21 22.34 -12.77
CA LEU A 126 27.26 23.21 -13.27
C LEU A 126 26.74 23.88 -14.55
N ARG A 127 26.92 25.19 -14.68
CA ARG A 127 26.47 25.95 -15.85
C ARG A 127 27.55 26.92 -16.28
N LEU A 128 27.90 26.85 -17.56
CA LEU A 128 29.00 27.58 -18.18
C LEU A 128 28.47 28.44 -19.34
N LEU A 129 28.90 29.70 -19.43
CA LEU A 129 28.60 30.57 -20.58
C LEU A 129 29.67 30.49 -21.67
N HIS A 130 30.86 29.98 -21.35
CA HIS A 130 32.01 29.83 -22.22
C HIS A 130 32.67 28.46 -22.00
N ASP A 131 33.57 28.05 -22.89
CA ASP A 131 34.34 26.82 -22.73
C ASP A 131 35.40 27.01 -21.63
N HIS A 132 35.47 26.10 -20.64
CA HIS A 132 36.33 26.24 -19.45
C HIS A 132 37.14 24.98 -19.13
N GLU A 133 38.28 25.16 -18.47
CA GLU A 133 39.02 24.08 -17.80
C GLU A 133 38.60 24.06 -16.32
N VAL A 134 37.71 23.14 -15.97
CA VAL A 134 37.02 23.09 -14.67
C VAL A 134 37.73 22.11 -13.75
N THR A 135 38.04 22.56 -12.53
CA THR A 135 38.68 21.76 -11.47
C THR A 135 37.67 21.43 -10.38
N PHE A 136 37.30 20.15 -10.30
CA PHE A 136 36.44 19.58 -9.26
C PHE A 136 37.29 19.11 -8.08
N THR A 137 36.84 19.35 -6.85
CA THR A 137 37.48 18.92 -5.61
C THR A 137 36.46 18.25 -4.69
N TYR A 138 36.64 16.97 -4.39
CA TYR A 138 35.82 16.20 -3.44
C TYR A 138 36.53 16.08 -2.09
N ASP A 139 35.77 16.19 -1.00
CA ASP A 139 36.24 16.08 0.39
C ASP A 139 35.61 14.88 1.08
N ALA A 140 36.37 13.80 1.29
CA ALA A 140 35.85 12.54 1.82
C ALA A 140 35.49 12.55 3.32
N ALA A 141 35.64 13.66 4.03
CA ALA A 141 35.21 13.83 5.42
C ALA A 141 33.86 14.55 5.55
N THR A 142 33.43 15.25 4.49
CA THR A 142 32.14 15.95 4.42
C THR A 142 31.27 15.46 3.26
N HIS A 143 31.84 14.67 2.35
CA HIS A 143 31.31 14.22 1.06
C HIS A 143 30.90 15.35 0.10
N ILE A 144 31.24 16.60 0.42
CA ILE A 144 30.98 17.77 -0.43
C ILE A 144 31.98 17.76 -1.60
N VAL A 145 31.49 17.99 -2.81
CA VAL A 145 32.29 18.37 -3.97
C VAL A 145 32.06 19.84 -4.32
N THR A 146 33.16 20.55 -4.58
CA THR A 146 33.18 21.93 -5.10
C THR A 146 33.85 21.97 -6.46
N TYR A 147 33.56 22.97 -7.28
CA TYR A 147 34.28 23.23 -8.54
C TYR A 147 34.82 24.67 -8.58
N ASP A 148 35.85 24.89 -9.40
CA ASP A 148 36.46 26.19 -9.66
C ASP A 148 36.95 26.25 -11.12
N TYR A 149 36.94 27.44 -11.72
CA TYR A 149 37.36 27.71 -13.10
C TYR A 149 37.69 29.20 -13.33
N GLU A 150 38.39 29.52 -14.42
CA GLU A 150 38.82 30.90 -14.73
C GLU A 150 37.61 31.85 -14.85
N ASP A 151 37.71 33.03 -14.24
CA ASP A 151 36.65 34.05 -14.16
C ASP A 151 35.27 33.60 -13.62
N MET A 152 35.19 32.43 -12.94
CA MET A 152 33.94 31.85 -12.40
C MET A 152 33.08 32.86 -11.61
N ALA A 153 33.70 33.73 -10.79
CA ALA A 153 32.95 34.71 -9.99
C ALA A 153 32.22 35.77 -10.85
N GLU A 154 32.79 36.16 -11.99
CA GLU A 154 32.17 37.12 -12.92
C GLU A 154 31.11 36.41 -13.79
N GLU A 155 31.39 35.17 -14.22
CA GLU A 155 30.45 34.38 -15.01
C GLU A 155 29.22 33.93 -14.22
N GLN A 156 29.38 33.51 -12.96
CA GLN A 156 28.27 33.18 -12.07
C GLN A 156 27.45 34.44 -11.70
N ALA A 157 28.07 35.62 -11.63
CA ALA A 157 27.34 36.88 -11.50
C ALA A 157 26.55 37.24 -12.77
N ALA A 158 27.07 36.94 -13.96
CA ALA A 158 26.35 37.07 -15.22
C ALA A 158 25.18 36.07 -15.32
N LEU A 159 25.37 34.83 -14.89
CA LEU A 159 24.33 33.80 -14.82
C LEU A 159 23.20 34.16 -13.85
N ALA A 160 23.54 34.65 -12.65
CA ALA A 160 22.55 35.17 -11.70
C ALA A 160 21.80 36.38 -12.26
N SER A 161 22.47 37.22 -13.06
CA SER A 161 21.86 38.38 -13.73
C SER A 161 20.99 38.01 -14.94
N ALA A 162 21.19 36.84 -15.55
CA ALA A 162 20.39 36.34 -16.66
C ALA A 162 19.01 35.81 -16.23
N GLY A 163 18.81 35.56 -14.93
CA GLY A 163 17.56 35.04 -14.37
C GLY A 163 17.35 33.55 -14.61
N ARG A 164 16.24 33.03 -14.08
CA ARG A 164 15.84 31.62 -14.23
C ARG A 164 15.10 31.39 -15.54
N SER A 165 15.43 30.31 -16.22
CA SER A 165 14.72 29.80 -17.40
C SER A 165 13.88 28.57 -17.01
N PHE A 166 12.73 28.36 -17.66
CA PHE A 166 11.80 27.26 -17.38
C PHE A 166 11.34 26.65 -18.70
N VAL A 167 11.36 25.33 -18.83
CA VAL A 167 11.08 24.62 -20.10
C VAL A 167 10.06 23.52 -19.86
N VAL A 168 9.04 23.40 -20.75
CA VAL A 168 8.03 22.33 -20.68
C VAL A 168 8.58 21.03 -21.28
N THR A 169 9.43 20.36 -20.50
CA THR A 169 10.22 19.22 -20.93
C THR A 169 9.42 17.91 -20.87
N GLY A 170 9.37 17.16 -21.97
CA GLY A 170 8.55 15.96 -22.07
C GLY A 170 8.16 15.58 -23.50
N THR A 171 7.12 14.73 -23.64
CA THR A 171 6.61 14.20 -24.93
C THR A 171 5.83 15.23 -25.78
N VAL A 172 6.02 16.51 -25.48
CA VAL A 172 5.40 17.67 -26.16
C VAL A 172 6.41 18.42 -27.03
N GLN A 173 7.71 18.26 -26.80
CA GLN A 173 8.75 19.12 -27.37
C GLN A 173 8.91 18.88 -28.88
N THR A 174 8.96 17.64 -29.33
CA THR A 174 8.93 17.30 -30.77
C THR A 174 7.63 17.74 -31.46
N ARG A 175 6.54 17.99 -30.72
CA ARG A 175 5.30 18.57 -31.25
C ARG A 175 5.33 20.10 -31.31
N ALA A 176 6.19 20.74 -30.52
CA ALA A 176 6.53 22.16 -30.61
C ALA A 176 7.61 22.46 -31.69
N GLY A 177 8.24 21.42 -32.24
CA GLY A 177 9.33 21.53 -33.21
C GLY A 177 10.74 21.35 -32.62
N GLY A 178 10.84 20.92 -31.36
CA GLY A 178 12.09 20.52 -30.72
C GLY A 178 12.71 19.27 -31.33
N ALA A 179 14.02 19.09 -31.11
CA ALA A 179 14.82 18.07 -31.81
C ALA A 179 14.56 16.64 -31.28
N LYS A 180 14.28 16.51 -29.99
CA LYS A 180 13.90 15.28 -29.28
C LYS A 180 12.95 15.62 -28.13
N ASP A 181 12.25 14.62 -27.61
CA ASP A 181 11.48 14.76 -26.37
C ASP A 181 12.41 14.53 -25.16
N TRP A 182 12.04 15.07 -23.99
CA TRP A 182 12.79 14.99 -22.73
C TRP A 182 14.14 15.71 -22.70
N ASP A 183 14.30 16.78 -23.49
CA ASP A 183 15.49 17.63 -23.49
C ASP A 183 15.26 18.90 -22.65
N PRO A 184 15.90 19.08 -21.48
CA PRO A 184 15.73 20.30 -20.69
C PRO A 184 16.34 21.53 -21.38
N ALA A 185 17.39 21.36 -22.20
CA ALA A 185 18.06 22.46 -22.89
C ALA A 185 17.29 22.94 -24.16
N ASP A 186 16.31 22.18 -24.65
CA ASP A 186 15.53 22.54 -25.84
C ASP A 186 14.49 23.66 -25.55
N LYS A 187 14.98 24.90 -25.70
CA LYS A 187 14.24 26.16 -25.56
C LYS A 187 13.07 26.35 -26.54
N THR A 188 12.76 25.43 -27.47
CA THR A 188 11.50 25.51 -28.25
C THR A 188 10.24 25.55 -27.38
N THR A 189 10.35 25.02 -26.16
CA THR A 189 9.29 24.99 -25.13
C THR A 189 9.60 25.89 -23.91
N GLU A 190 10.47 26.89 -24.07
CA GLU A 190 10.79 27.88 -23.02
C GLU A 190 9.57 28.74 -22.63
N MET A 191 9.20 28.67 -21.36
CA MET A 191 8.05 29.37 -20.77
C MET A 191 8.36 30.85 -20.58
N LYS A 192 7.34 31.69 -20.74
CA LYS A 192 7.46 33.15 -20.64
C LYS A 192 6.90 33.62 -19.31
N ASP A 193 7.63 34.50 -18.64
CA ASP A 193 7.14 35.23 -17.47
C ASP A 193 5.85 35.98 -17.82
N ILE A 194 4.81 35.78 -17.02
CA ILE A 194 3.52 36.47 -17.08
C ILE A 194 3.21 37.23 -15.78
N GLY A 195 4.21 37.38 -14.92
CA GLY A 195 4.20 38.18 -13.69
C GLY A 195 3.89 37.37 -12.43
N ASN A 196 4.31 37.89 -11.27
CA ASN A 196 4.03 37.31 -9.95
C ASN A 196 4.58 35.87 -9.77
N GLY A 197 5.71 35.57 -10.40
CA GLY A 197 6.33 34.25 -10.41
C GLY A 197 5.65 33.23 -11.33
N PHE A 198 4.59 33.62 -12.06
CA PHE A 198 3.97 32.71 -13.03
C PHE A 198 4.70 32.72 -14.37
N TYR A 199 4.89 31.53 -14.92
CA TYR A 199 5.40 31.30 -16.26
C TYR A 199 4.37 30.52 -17.08
N ALA A 200 4.28 30.82 -18.38
CA ALA A 200 3.37 30.14 -19.29
C ALA A 200 3.98 29.84 -20.67
N TYR A 201 3.62 28.69 -21.23
CA TYR A 201 3.90 28.32 -22.62
C TYR A 201 2.63 27.83 -23.29
N THR A 202 2.38 28.24 -24.54
CA THR A 202 1.15 27.87 -25.27
C THR A 202 1.49 27.28 -26.63
N MET A 203 0.94 26.11 -26.93
CA MET A 203 1.08 25.42 -28.22
C MET A 203 -0.23 24.72 -28.63
N ASP A 204 -0.31 24.30 -29.89
CA ASP A 204 -1.42 23.49 -30.40
C ASP A 204 -0.98 22.01 -30.38
N LEU A 205 -1.71 21.16 -29.66
CA LEU A 205 -1.41 19.72 -29.52
C LEU A 205 -2.45 18.86 -30.24
N PRO A 206 -2.05 17.76 -30.91
CA PRO A 206 -2.97 16.72 -31.38
C PRO A 206 -3.76 16.01 -30.28
N ALA A 207 -4.67 15.12 -30.67
CA ALA A 207 -5.26 14.16 -29.74
C ALA A 207 -4.22 13.12 -29.30
N GLY A 208 -4.26 12.70 -28.03
CA GLY A 208 -3.39 11.68 -27.47
C GLY A 208 -2.97 11.92 -26.01
N PRO A 209 -2.26 10.96 -25.39
CA PRO A 209 -1.62 11.14 -24.10
C PRO A 209 -0.29 11.90 -24.22
N TYR A 210 0.00 12.75 -23.24
CA TYR A 210 1.24 13.51 -23.13
C TYR A 210 1.78 13.45 -21.70
N PHE A 211 3.10 13.42 -21.56
CA PHE A 211 3.78 13.43 -20.27
C PHE A 211 4.83 14.52 -20.25
N TYR A 212 4.87 15.33 -19.18
CA TYR A 212 5.81 16.44 -19.05
C TYR A 212 6.22 16.72 -17.60
N LYS A 213 7.32 17.45 -17.44
CA LYS A 213 7.75 18.16 -16.23
C LYS A 213 8.06 19.61 -16.60
N ILE A 214 8.36 20.44 -15.61
CA ILE A 214 9.05 21.72 -15.83
C ILE A 214 10.51 21.54 -15.40
N SER A 215 11.45 21.69 -16.33
CA SER A 215 12.88 21.76 -16.01
C SER A 215 13.31 23.22 -15.82
N VAL A 216 14.35 23.45 -15.02
CA VAL A 216 14.84 24.79 -14.69
C VAL A 216 16.25 24.99 -15.25
N ASN A 217 16.53 26.19 -15.77
CA ASN A 217 17.79 26.63 -16.37
C ASN A 217 18.32 25.79 -17.55
N GLY A 218 17.62 24.73 -17.94
CA GLY A 218 17.98 23.82 -19.00
C GLY A 218 18.82 22.62 -18.55
N SER A 219 18.67 22.17 -17.30
CA SER A 219 19.16 20.86 -16.83
C SER A 219 18.09 20.13 -16.01
N TRP A 220 18.37 18.92 -15.52
CA TRP A 220 17.47 18.12 -14.70
C TRP A 220 17.71 18.26 -13.19
N ALA A 221 18.88 18.76 -12.75
CA ALA A 221 19.21 18.95 -11.32
C ALA A 221 18.24 19.85 -10.54
N GLU A 222 17.47 20.70 -11.23
CA GLU A 222 16.26 21.28 -10.67
C GLU A 222 15.09 21.10 -11.66
N ASN A 223 14.12 20.28 -11.27
CA ASN A 223 12.93 20.02 -12.06
C ASN A 223 11.71 19.73 -11.17
N TYR A 224 10.51 19.99 -11.69
CA TYR A 224 9.25 19.85 -10.96
C TYR A 224 8.24 19.04 -11.77
N GLY A 225 7.63 18.06 -11.10
CA GLY A 225 6.64 17.15 -11.69
C GLY A 225 5.23 17.32 -11.10
N LEU A 226 4.50 16.21 -11.03
CA LEU A 226 3.15 16.13 -10.47
C LEU A 226 3.07 16.78 -9.09
N ASN A 227 2.01 17.56 -8.89
CA ASN A 227 1.78 18.40 -7.71
C ASN A 227 2.84 19.49 -7.44
N GLY A 228 3.79 19.73 -8.34
CA GLY A 228 4.91 20.66 -8.12
C GLY A 228 6.02 20.08 -7.24
N ASN A 229 6.08 18.76 -7.08
CA ASN A 229 7.12 18.11 -6.28
C ASN A 229 8.47 18.18 -7.01
N PHE A 230 9.54 18.50 -6.28
CA PHE A 230 10.92 18.42 -6.77
C PHE A 230 11.24 16.99 -7.23
N ASP A 231 11.77 16.87 -8.45
CA ASP A 231 11.94 15.65 -9.24
C ASP A 231 10.69 14.72 -9.32
N GLY A 232 9.50 15.26 -9.04
CA GLY A 232 8.25 14.50 -8.98
C GLY A 232 7.92 13.73 -10.26
N ALA A 233 7.08 12.71 -10.13
CA ALA A 233 6.59 11.91 -11.26
C ALA A 233 5.98 12.79 -12.37
N ASN A 234 6.05 12.35 -13.62
CA ASN A 234 5.61 13.16 -14.77
C ASN A 234 4.13 13.58 -14.66
N VAL A 235 3.83 14.84 -15.00
CA VAL A 235 2.46 15.33 -15.17
C VAL A 235 1.87 14.67 -16.41
N GLN A 236 0.69 14.06 -16.28
CA GLN A 236 -0.02 13.44 -17.40
C GLN A 236 -1.16 14.34 -17.89
N LEU A 237 -1.11 14.68 -19.18
CA LEU A 237 -2.20 15.28 -19.94
C LEU A 237 -2.75 14.23 -20.91
N THR A 238 -4.04 14.31 -21.26
CA THR A 238 -4.62 13.46 -22.31
C THR A 238 -5.74 14.22 -23.02
N LEU A 239 -5.66 14.30 -24.35
CA LEU A 239 -6.56 15.09 -25.18
C LEU A 239 -7.38 14.19 -26.11
N ASP A 240 -8.72 14.23 -26.00
CA ASP A 240 -9.63 13.46 -26.86
C ASP A 240 -9.66 13.94 -28.33
N LYS A 241 -9.18 15.16 -28.56
CA LYS A 241 -9.20 15.90 -29.83
C LYS A 241 -8.02 16.88 -29.86
N PRO A 242 -7.56 17.36 -31.03
CA PRO A 242 -6.58 18.43 -31.09
C PRO A 242 -7.09 19.70 -30.37
N GLU A 243 -6.25 20.29 -29.50
CA GLU A 243 -6.61 21.42 -28.64
C GLU A 243 -5.40 22.36 -28.43
N LYS A 244 -5.68 23.65 -28.21
CA LYS A 244 -4.65 24.65 -27.89
C LYS A 244 -4.41 24.66 -26.38
N VAL A 245 -3.28 24.12 -25.96
CA VAL A 245 -2.92 23.95 -24.54
C VAL A 245 -1.98 25.07 -24.11
N THR A 246 -2.26 25.66 -22.95
CA THR A 246 -1.32 26.51 -22.21
C THR A 246 -0.87 25.78 -20.96
N PHE A 247 0.42 25.56 -20.82
CA PHE A 247 1.07 25.07 -19.61
C PHE A 247 1.34 26.24 -18.67
N TYR A 248 1.09 26.05 -17.38
CA TYR A 248 1.31 27.03 -16.34
C TYR A 248 2.27 26.47 -15.28
N TYR A 249 3.21 27.30 -14.84
CA TYR A 249 4.12 27.06 -13.72
C TYR A 249 4.11 28.28 -12.79
N ASN A 250 4.29 28.10 -11.50
CA ASN A 250 4.57 29.19 -10.56
C ASN A 250 5.87 28.92 -9.80
N ASP A 251 6.84 29.81 -9.89
CA ASP A 251 8.19 29.59 -9.35
C ASP A 251 8.34 29.77 -7.83
N ILE A 252 7.28 30.28 -7.17
CA ILE A 252 7.25 30.48 -5.72
C ILE A 252 6.63 29.27 -5.01
N THR A 253 5.69 28.57 -5.68
CA THR A 253 4.96 27.42 -5.13
C THR A 253 5.28 26.10 -5.83
N HIS A 254 6.06 26.17 -6.91
CA HIS A 254 6.38 25.12 -7.89
C HIS A 254 5.16 24.44 -8.53
N LYS A 255 3.93 24.96 -8.33
CA LYS A 255 2.71 24.34 -8.85
C LYS A 255 2.65 24.40 -10.37
N ILE A 256 2.22 23.29 -10.96
CA ILE A 256 2.10 23.06 -12.40
C ILE A 256 0.65 22.71 -12.70
N GLN A 257 0.09 23.31 -13.75
CA GLN A 257 -1.20 22.97 -14.34
C GLN A 257 -1.14 23.14 -15.87
N ASP A 258 -2.22 22.77 -16.54
CA ASP A 258 -2.46 23.09 -17.95
C ASP A 258 -3.84 23.75 -18.15
N SER A 259 -4.13 24.24 -19.35
CA SER A 259 -5.40 24.90 -19.67
C SER A 259 -6.59 23.94 -19.92
N HIS A 260 -6.36 22.62 -19.83
CA HIS A 260 -7.41 21.61 -19.92
C HIS A 260 -7.97 21.31 -18.51
N SER A 261 -7.10 21.35 -17.50
CA SER A 261 -7.40 21.15 -16.07
C SER A 261 -7.71 22.46 -15.31
N TYR A 262 -7.03 23.56 -15.63
CA TYR A 262 -7.09 24.83 -14.91
C TYR A 262 -7.40 26.02 -15.83
N LYS A 263 -7.99 27.08 -15.28
CA LYS A 263 -8.23 28.33 -15.99
C LYS A 263 -7.68 29.52 -15.20
N MET A 264 -6.49 29.96 -15.59
CA MET A 264 -5.91 31.20 -15.07
C MET A 264 -6.80 32.40 -15.43
N LEU A 265 -7.05 33.28 -14.45
CA LEU A 265 -7.81 34.52 -14.61
C LEU A 265 -6.88 35.71 -14.77
N LYS A 266 -7.35 36.75 -15.45
CA LYS A 266 -6.65 38.05 -15.55
C LYS A 266 -6.95 38.89 -14.30
N ASP A 267 -6.07 39.81 -13.93
CA ASP A 267 -6.21 40.67 -12.74
C ASP A 267 -7.57 41.40 -12.64
N ALA A 268 -8.14 41.84 -13.76
CA ALA A 268 -9.48 42.46 -13.82
C ALA A 268 -10.66 41.49 -13.60
N GLU A 269 -10.37 40.20 -13.38
CA GLU A 269 -11.33 39.10 -13.15
C GLU A 269 -11.00 38.29 -11.88
N LEU A 270 -9.86 38.57 -11.24
CA LEU A 270 -9.48 38.04 -9.94
C LEU A 270 -10.30 38.67 -8.80
N PRO A 271 -10.37 38.02 -7.62
CA PRO A 271 -10.92 38.64 -6.42
C PRO A 271 -10.02 39.78 -5.93
N VAL A 272 -10.65 40.83 -5.40
CA VAL A 272 -9.97 42.01 -4.85
C VAL A 272 -10.39 42.19 -3.39
N LEU A 273 -9.40 42.38 -2.53
CA LEU A 273 -9.58 42.69 -1.11
C LEU A 273 -10.00 44.16 -0.91
N GLY A 274 -11.02 44.38 -0.10
CA GLY A 274 -11.54 45.68 0.27
C GLY A 274 -12.24 45.66 1.62
N GLY A 275 -13.25 46.51 1.79
CA GLY A 275 -13.78 46.83 3.12
C GLY A 275 -12.84 47.84 3.79
N ASP A 276 -12.51 47.64 5.06
CA ASP A 276 -11.62 48.56 5.78
C ASP A 276 -10.19 48.61 5.19
N PHE A 277 -9.76 47.50 4.56
CA PHE A 277 -8.49 47.39 3.84
C PHE A 277 -8.41 48.24 2.55
N ALA A 278 -9.54 48.73 2.03
CA ALA A 278 -9.57 49.48 0.77
C ALA A 278 -8.80 50.81 0.80
N ALA A 279 -8.54 51.35 2.00
CA ALA A 279 -7.82 52.61 2.22
C ALA A 279 -6.32 52.44 2.52
N LEU A 280 -5.82 51.20 2.68
CA LEU A 280 -4.39 50.94 2.87
C LEU A 280 -3.61 51.09 1.56
N GLU A 281 -2.29 51.17 1.63
CA GLU A 281 -1.39 51.09 0.45
C GLU A 281 -1.18 49.61 0.03
N GLY A 282 -0.29 49.31 -0.92
CA GLY A 282 -0.05 47.95 -1.43
C GLY A 282 -1.08 47.43 -2.47
N ASP A 283 -0.92 46.18 -2.91
CA ASP A 283 -1.79 45.53 -3.91
C ASP A 283 -2.90 44.70 -3.26
N LYS A 284 -4.12 44.81 -3.80
CA LYS A 284 -5.33 44.15 -3.31
C LYS A 284 -5.83 43.05 -4.24
N VAL A 285 -5.25 42.89 -5.43
CA VAL A 285 -5.60 41.82 -6.37
C VAL A 285 -5.09 40.49 -5.80
N MET A 286 -6.00 39.59 -5.47
CA MET A 286 -5.67 38.31 -4.84
C MET A 286 -5.39 37.26 -5.91
N ARG A 287 -4.17 36.71 -5.95
CA ARG A 287 -3.67 35.82 -7.03
C ARG A 287 -3.62 34.36 -6.58
N ASP A 288 -3.99 33.45 -7.47
CA ASP A 288 -4.12 32.01 -7.21
C ASP A 288 -2.78 31.28 -7.36
N LEU A 289 -1.81 31.59 -6.48
CA LEU A 289 -0.42 31.09 -6.63
C LEU A 289 -0.29 29.56 -6.54
N LEU A 290 -1.31 28.86 -6.04
CA LEU A 290 -1.38 27.40 -6.01
C LEU A 290 -2.15 26.79 -7.19
N MET A 291 -2.80 27.63 -8.02
CA MET A 291 -3.67 27.23 -9.14
C MET A 291 -4.83 26.32 -8.73
N ASP A 292 -5.33 26.49 -7.51
CA ASP A 292 -6.33 25.65 -6.85
C ASP A 292 -7.48 26.48 -6.22
N LYS A 293 -7.62 27.72 -6.69
CA LYS A 293 -8.59 28.75 -6.28
C LYS A 293 -8.41 29.20 -4.82
N PHE A 294 -7.18 29.17 -4.32
CA PHE A 294 -6.75 29.78 -3.07
C PHE A 294 -6.05 31.12 -3.37
N TYR A 295 -6.85 32.16 -3.55
CA TYR A 295 -6.40 33.47 -3.97
C TYR A 295 -5.75 34.23 -2.81
N GLN A 296 -4.54 34.78 -2.98
CA GLN A 296 -3.82 35.49 -1.91
C GLN A 296 -3.29 36.88 -2.29
N THR A 297 -3.22 37.78 -1.31
CA THR A 297 -2.41 39.01 -1.37
C THR A 297 -1.84 39.34 0.02
N THR A 298 -0.74 40.08 0.11
CA THR A 298 -0.10 40.47 1.37
C THR A 298 -0.05 42.00 1.48
N LEU A 299 -0.46 42.54 2.63
CA LEU A 299 -0.47 43.96 2.93
C LEU A 299 0.29 44.24 4.24
N ASP A 300 0.87 45.42 4.36
CA ASP A 300 1.34 45.94 5.65
C ASP A 300 0.14 46.53 6.43
N VAL A 301 -0.15 45.98 7.61
CA VAL A 301 -1.36 46.24 8.42
C VAL A 301 -0.96 46.45 9.88
N LYS A 302 -1.86 47.04 10.67
CA LYS A 302 -1.75 47.18 12.13
C LYS A 302 -2.56 46.12 12.86
N ALA A 303 -2.18 45.82 14.10
CA ALA A 303 -2.98 44.95 14.96
C ALA A 303 -4.38 45.57 15.19
N GLY A 304 -5.43 44.78 14.98
CA GLY A 304 -6.82 45.24 15.02
C GLY A 304 -7.82 44.25 14.41
N THR A 305 -9.11 44.53 14.60
CA THR A 305 -10.21 43.79 13.95
C THR A 305 -10.83 44.65 12.85
N TYR A 306 -11.04 44.05 11.69
CA TYR A 306 -11.40 44.72 10.44
C TYR A 306 -12.49 43.95 9.70
N THR A 307 -13.43 44.65 9.08
CA THR A 307 -14.38 44.08 8.12
C THR A 307 -13.73 44.04 6.74
N ALA A 308 -13.30 42.85 6.32
CA ALA A 308 -12.91 42.58 4.96
C ALA A 308 -14.14 42.46 4.04
N GLU A 309 -13.99 42.89 2.80
CA GLU A 309 -14.94 42.65 1.71
C GLU A 309 -14.20 42.12 0.47
N ILE A 310 -14.54 40.91 0.02
CA ILE A 310 -14.00 40.33 -1.21
C ILE A 310 -14.96 40.60 -2.37
N LYS A 311 -14.44 41.20 -3.44
CA LYS A 311 -15.18 41.51 -4.68
C LYS A 311 -14.53 40.81 -5.87
N GLN A 312 -15.27 39.99 -6.59
CA GLN A 312 -14.83 39.37 -7.84
C GLN A 312 -15.90 39.54 -8.93
N LYS A 313 -15.45 39.78 -10.16
CA LYS A 313 -16.32 39.97 -11.33
C LYS A 313 -17.24 38.75 -11.53
N GLY A 314 -18.54 38.97 -11.56
CA GLY A 314 -19.55 37.91 -11.75
C GLY A 314 -19.85 37.05 -10.51
N GLN A 315 -19.21 37.32 -9.35
CA GLN A 315 -19.50 36.64 -8.09
C GLN A 315 -20.25 37.56 -7.12
N LYS A 316 -20.97 36.96 -6.16
CA LYS A 316 -21.55 37.71 -5.03
C LYS A 316 -20.41 38.11 -4.07
N ALA A 317 -20.34 39.40 -3.73
CA ALA A 317 -19.36 39.89 -2.77
C ALA A 317 -19.54 39.24 -1.39
N ILE A 318 -18.42 38.94 -0.73
CA ILE A 318 -18.35 38.31 0.60
C ILE A 318 -17.86 39.35 1.60
N LYS A 319 -18.39 39.32 2.84
CA LYS A 319 -17.92 40.16 3.95
C LYS A 319 -17.62 39.28 5.15
N GLN A 320 -16.50 39.54 5.82
CA GLN A 320 -16.06 38.78 6.98
C GLN A 320 -15.32 39.70 7.94
N GLN A 321 -15.57 39.56 9.26
CA GLN A 321 -14.67 40.13 10.26
C GLN A 321 -13.40 39.28 10.31
N VAL A 322 -12.25 39.94 10.36
CA VAL A 322 -10.93 39.32 10.51
C VAL A 322 -10.12 40.10 11.55
N THR A 323 -9.18 39.43 12.22
CA THR A 323 -8.32 40.05 13.24
C THR A 323 -6.86 39.83 12.89
N VAL A 324 -6.12 40.92 12.78
CA VAL A 324 -4.65 40.95 12.74
C VAL A 324 -4.16 41.17 14.16
N ARG A 325 -3.21 40.36 14.64
CA ARG A 325 -2.76 40.29 16.04
C ARG A 325 -1.46 41.05 16.29
N GLN A 326 -0.63 41.23 15.25
CA GLN A 326 0.62 41.98 15.34
C GLN A 326 0.80 42.96 14.17
N ASP A 327 1.59 44.00 14.40
CA ASP A 327 1.92 45.01 13.39
C ASP A 327 2.92 44.45 12.37
N GLY A 328 2.62 44.57 11.06
CA GLY A 328 3.52 44.14 10.00
C GLY A 328 2.78 43.60 8.78
N LYS A 329 3.42 42.68 8.06
CA LYS A 329 2.83 42.04 6.88
C LYS A 329 1.83 40.97 7.29
N ALA A 330 0.61 41.09 6.80
CA ALA A 330 -0.43 40.07 6.89
C ALA A 330 -0.81 39.59 5.48
N SER A 331 -0.82 38.27 5.29
CA SER A 331 -1.23 37.58 4.07
C SER A 331 -2.69 37.16 4.18
N PHE A 332 -3.50 37.63 3.23
CA PHE A 332 -4.94 37.43 3.16
C PHE A 332 -5.23 36.36 2.10
N TYR A 333 -5.83 35.24 2.50
CA TYR A 333 -6.15 34.10 1.64
C TYR A 333 -7.67 33.93 1.52
N TYR A 334 -8.19 34.10 0.31
CA TYR A 334 -9.59 33.84 -0.02
C TYR A 334 -9.73 32.44 -0.61
N ASP A 335 -10.30 31.52 0.19
CA ASP A 335 -10.74 30.22 -0.28
C ASP A 335 -12.06 30.34 -1.03
N PHE A 336 -12.01 30.13 -2.35
CA PHE A 336 -13.19 30.19 -3.21
C PHE A 336 -14.21 29.07 -2.93
N ALA A 337 -13.74 27.92 -2.45
CA ALA A 337 -14.60 26.75 -2.23
C ALA A 337 -15.47 26.93 -0.96
N GLY A 338 -14.84 27.12 0.19
CA GLY A 338 -15.48 27.42 1.46
C GLY A 338 -16.01 28.86 1.57
N LYS A 339 -15.68 29.75 0.62
CA LYS A 339 -16.06 31.17 0.58
C LYS A 339 -15.61 31.94 1.83
N LYS A 340 -14.45 31.54 2.37
CA LYS A 340 -13.86 32.03 3.62
C LYS A 340 -12.62 32.87 3.33
N LEU A 341 -12.42 33.92 4.12
CA LEU A 341 -11.15 34.63 4.22
C LEU A 341 -10.35 34.12 5.43
N ILE A 342 -9.09 33.81 5.21
CA ILE A 342 -8.08 33.50 6.23
C ILE A 342 -7.05 34.64 6.21
N VAL A 343 -6.51 35.00 7.37
CA VAL A 343 -5.49 36.04 7.49
C VAL A 343 -4.37 35.48 8.33
N ASP A 344 -3.21 35.28 7.72
CA ASP A 344 -1.97 34.88 8.39
C ASP A 344 -1.09 36.12 8.56
N ASP A 345 -0.84 36.49 9.81
CA ASP A 345 -0.01 37.62 10.24
C ASP A 345 1.31 37.14 10.88
N GLY A 346 1.62 35.84 10.83
CA GLY A 346 2.78 35.24 11.48
C GLY A 346 2.68 35.18 13.01
N SER A 347 1.48 35.33 13.60
CA SER A 347 1.28 35.28 15.07
C SER A 347 1.25 33.88 15.67
N ILE A 348 1.25 32.82 14.85
CA ILE A 348 1.47 31.43 15.30
C ILE A 348 2.79 30.93 14.69
N HIS A 349 3.69 30.46 15.53
CA HIS A 349 4.93 29.78 15.14
C HIS A 349 4.61 28.30 14.81
N PRO A 350 4.61 27.86 13.53
CA PRO A 350 4.09 26.53 13.17
C PRO A 350 4.91 25.38 13.77
N ASP A 351 6.21 25.58 13.92
CA ASP A 351 7.18 24.67 14.55
C ASP A 351 7.05 24.57 16.08
N LYS A 352 6.08 25.28 16.67
CA LYS A 352 5.70 25.22 18.09
C LYS A 352 4.31 24.64 18.30
N VAL A 353 3.63 24.20 17.24
CA VAL A 353 2.33 23.54 17.29
C VAL A 353 2.55 22.02 17.33
N VAL A 354 2.14 21.36 18.42
CA VAL A 354 2.40 19.93 18.64
C VAL A 354 1.18 19.22 19.23
N HIS A 355 0.74 18.16 18.57
CA HIS A 355 -0.11 17.10 19.14
C HIS A 355 0.49 15.76 18.72
N ASP A 356 1.01 14.99 19.69
CA ASP A 356 1.51 13.63 19.48
C ASP A 356 0.41 12.63 19.84
N THR A 357 -0.08 11.89 18.86
CA THR A 357 -1.12 10.87 19.05
C THR A 357 -0.69 9.67 19.89
N TRP A 358 0.62 9.45 20.11
CA TRP A 358 1.16 8.35 20.90
C TRP A 358 1.44 8.72 22.37
N ASP A 359 1.47 10.02 22.70
CA ASP A 359 1.58 10.48 24.09
C ASP A 359 0.19 10.81 24.69
N THR A 360 -0.12 10.08 25.77
CA THR A 360 -1.35 10.23 26.56
C THR A 360 -1.60 11.63 27.14
N ALA A 361 -0.60 12.50 27.19
CA ALA A 361 -0.81 13.92 27.51
C ALA A 361 -1.69 14.63 26.47
N TYR A 362 -1.51 14.29 25.18
CA TYR A 362 -2.21 14.87 24.04
C TYR A 362 -3.42 14.05 23.57
N ARG A 363 -3.35 12.71 23.63
CA ARG A 363 -4.46 11.80 23.25
C ARG A 363 -4.68 10.71 24.30
N ALA A 364 -5.81 10.76 25.01
CA ALA A 364 -6.21 9.72 25.95
C ALA A 364 -7.67 9.28 25.71
N PRO A 365 -7.96 7.98 25.51
CA PRO A 365 -7.02 6.86 25.38
C PRO A 365 -6.14 6.94 24.12
N PHE A 366 -4.97 6.29 24.17
CA PHE A 366 -4.11 6.05 23.01
C PHE A 366 -4.79 5.08 22.03
N GLN A 367 -5.23 3.92 22.54
CA GLN A 367 -6.04 2.93 21.83
C GLN A 367 -7.42 3.52 21.41
N PRO A 368 -8.19 2.83 20.55
CA PRO A 368 -9.57 3.21 20.23
C PRO A 368 -10.45 3.37 21.46
N ALA A 369 -11.48 4.21 21.32
CA ALA A 369 -12.44 4.49 22.38
C ALA A 369 -13.74 3.71 22.20
N LYS A 370 -14.40 3.34 23.29
CA LYS A 370 -15.76 2.79 23.25
C LYS A 370 -16.79 3.90 22.99
N VAL A 371 -17.93 3.54 22.41
CA VAL A 371 -19.13 4.40 22.43
C VAL A 371 -19.45 4.78 23.88
N GLY A 372 -19.59 6.09 24.14
CA GLY A 372 -19.80 6.63 25.48
C GLY A 372 -18.52 6.83 26.32
N GLU A 373 -17.33 6.47 25.81
CA GLU A 373 -16.05 6.74 26.49
C GLU A 373 -15.61 8.19 26.29
N ALA A 374 -14.95 8.76 27.30
CA ALA A 374 -14.47 10.14 27.26
C ALA A 374 -13.05 10.20 26.66
N VAL A 375 -12.92 10.81 25.48
CA VAL A 375 -11.64 11.01 24.78
C VAL A 375 -11.14 12.42 25.02
N LYS A 376 -10.01 12.55 25.71
CA LYS A 376 -9.29 13.83 25.88
C LYS A 376 -8.35 14.04 24.69
N LEU A 377 -8.53 15.14 23.97
CA LEU A 377 -7.65 15.58 22.89
C LEU A 377 -7.07 16.96 23.25
N SER A 378 -5.75 17.09 23.18
CA SER A 378 -5.02 18.31 23.55
C SER A 378 -3.91 18.64 22.56
N ILE A 379 -3.62 19.93 22.39
CA ILE A 379 -2.56 20.45 21.52
C ILE A 379 -1.74 21.50 22.28
N ARG A 380 -0.41 21.47 22.13
CA ARG A 380 0.49 22.52 22.60
C ARG A 380 0.73 23.54 21.49
N THR A 381 0.83 24.80 21.87
CA THR A 381 1.28 25.91 21.02
C THR A 381 2.33 26.72 21.79
N GLN A 382 3.07 27.63 21.16
CA GLN A 382 3.85 28.61 21.93
C GLN A 382 2.91 29.51 22.76
N GLN A 383 3.41 29.98 23.91
CA GLN A 383 2.66 30.79 24.86
C GLN A 383 2.20 32.13 24.27
N GLY A 384 0.89 32.34 24.20
CA GLY A 384 0.29 33.60 23.74
C GLY A 384 -0.01 33.69 22.23
N ASP A 385 0.64 32.87 21.39
CA ASP A 385 0.38 32.77 19.94
C ASP A 385 -1.12 32.55 19.63
N VAL A 386 -1.74 31.63 20.38
CA VAL A 386 -3.15 31.25 20.22
C VAL A 386 -4.02 31.92 21.27
N GLN A 387 -5.16 32.44 20.81
CA GLN A 387 -6.19 33.08 21.64
C GLN A 387 -7.51 32.30 21.60
N ASN A 388 -7.70 31.45 20.58
CA ASN A 388 -8.81 30.50 20.47
C ASN A 388 -8.34 29.23 19.76
N ALA A 389 -8.62 28.06 20.32
CA ALA A 389 -8.36 26.77 19.67
C ALA A 389 -9.67 25.96 19.59
N LYS A 390 -9.86 25.25 18.48
CA LYS A 390 -11.03 24.40 18.22
C LYS A 390 -10.60 23.01 17.80
N LEU A 391 -11.36 22.00 18.22
CA LEU A 391 -11.32 20.66 17.62
C LEU A 391 -12.41 20.59 16.55
N VAL A 392 -12.04 20.24 15.32
CA VAL A 392 -12.98 19.88 14.25
C VAL A 392 -12.97 18.35 14.16
N LEU A 393 -14.11 17.72 14.44
CA LEU A 393 -14.30 16.26 14.48
C LEU A 393 -15.32 15.85 13.43
N THR A 394 -14.96 14.92 12.55
CA THR A 394 -15.81 14.44 11.46
C THR A 394 -15.96 12.93 11.52
N LYS A 395 -17.19 12.43 11.66
CA LYS A 395 -17.48 11.01 11.41
C LYS A 395 -17.47 10.77 9.90
N ALA A 396 -16.68 9.83 9.40
CA ALA A 396 -16.73 9.44 8.00
C ALA A 396 -18.03 8.70 7.68
N GLU A 397 -18.55 8.88 6.47
CA GLU A 397 -19.45 7.90 5.85
C GLU A 397 -18.61 6.84 5.12
N ILE A 398 -19.17 5.65 4.87
CA ILE A 398 -18.49 4.60 4.09
C ILE A 398 -19.08 4.58 2.67
N THR A 399 -18.26 4.81 1.64
CA THR A 399 -18.72 5.08 0.27
C THR A 399 -17.82 4.44 -0.80
N ALA A 400 -18.41 4.11 -1.96
CA ALA A 400 -17.73 3.57 -3.14
C ALA A 400 -17.28 4.71 -4.09
N ASN A 401 -16.24 5.44 -3.70
CA ASN A 401 -15.79 6.66 -4.39
C ASN A 401 -14.92 6.38 -5.63
N GLY A 402 -15.54 5.95 -6.74
CA GLY A 402 -14.90 5.85 -8.06
C GLY A 402 -14.27 4.49 -8.40
N GLY A 403 -14.80 3.43 -7.78
CA GLY A 403 -14.51 2.03 -8.00
C GLY A 403 -15.33 1.20 -7.01
N ASP A 404 -15.22 -0.11 -7.11
CA ASP A 404 -16.12 -1.05 -6.42
C ASP A 404 -15.81 -1.15 -4.90
N GLU A 405 -14.64 -0.66 -4.45
CA GLU A 405 -14.25 -0.65 -3.03
C GLU A 405 -14.96 0.41 -2.19
N TYR A 406 -15.60 -0.03 -1.11
CA TYR A 406 -16.13 0.79 -0.03
C TYR A 406 -15.00 1.30 0.90
N ASN A 407 -14.89 2.62 1.07
CA ASN A 407 -13.83 3.28 1.84
C ASN A 407 -14.39 4.43 2.73
N PRO A 408 -13.65 4.92 3.75
CA PRO A 408 -14.10 6.03 4.58
C PRO A 408 -13.97 7.38 3.87
N ASP A 409 -15.06 8.14 3.83
CA ASP A 409 -15.16 9.46 3.23
C ASP A 409 -15.52 10.53 4.29
N TYR A 410 -14.52 11.34 4.65
CA TYR A 410 -14.66 12.49 5.54
C TYR A 410 -15.32 13.72 4.87
N ALA A 411 -15.43 13.77 3.54
CA ALA A 411 -16.09 14.85 2.81
C ALA A 411 -17.61 14.61 2.66
N ALA A 412 -18.04 13.34 2.56
CA ALA A 412 -19.43 12.94 2.77
C ALA A 412 -19.84 12.93 4.26
N GLY A 413 -18.86 12.92 5.16
CA GLY A 413 -19.01 12.78 6.61
C GLY A 413 -19.73 13.90 7.37
N LYS A 414 -20.11 13.59 8.61
CA LYS A 414 -20.82 14.48 9.56
C LYS A 414 -19.83 15.18 10.49
N THR A 415 -19.66 16.49 10.33
CA THR A 415 -18.70 17.32 11.10
C THR A 415 -19.34 18.05 12.28
N VAL A 416 -18.64 18.07 13.43
CA VAL A 416 -18.96 18.83 14.64
C VAL A 416 -17.70 19.58 15.09
N THR A 417 -17.83 20.82 15.55
CA THR A 417 -16.72 21.64 16.04
C THR A 417 -16.90 21.94 17.53
N TYR A 418 -15.83 21.79 18.31
CA TYR A 418 -15.80 22.05 19.76
C TYR A 418 -14.76 23.14 20.08
N ASP A 419 -15.13 24.14 20.88
CA ASP A 419 -14.17 25.12 21.41
C ASP A 419 -13.33 24.48 22.53
N MET A 420 -12.00 24.56 22.41
CA MET A 420 -11.05 23.99 23.37
C MET A 420 -10.76 24.99 24.50
N GLN A 421 -10.46 24.47 25.69
CA GLN A 421 -10.10 25.27 26.85
C GLN A 421 -8.58 25.29 27.01
N LYS A 422 -7.99 26.46 27.27
CA LYS A 422 -6.59 26.55 27.71
C LYS A 422 -6.48 25.99 29.12
N THR A 423 -5.88 24.82 29.26
CA THR A 423 -5.77 24.05 30.51
C THR A 423 -4.48 24.32 31.28
N GLY A 424 -3.45 24.87 30.63
CA GLY A 424 -2.19 25.23 31.29
C GLY A 424 -1.24 26.05 30.43
N THR A 425 -0.12 26.44 31.05
CA THR A 425 1.06 27.03 30.40
C THR A 425 2.30 26.45 31.09
N GLU A 426 3.17 25.79 30.35
CA GLU A 426 4.34 25.04 30.84
C GLU A 426 5.50 25.20 29.85
N ASP A 427 6.72 25.43 30.34
CA ASP A 427 7.96 25.53 29.55
C ASP A 427 7.92 26.46 28.31
N GLY A 428 7.07 27.50 28.36
CA GLY A 428 6.87 28.46 27.25
C GLY A 428 5.83 28.02 26.22
N SER A 429 5.11 26.92 26.47
CA SER A 429 3.98 26.46 25.66
C SER A 429 2.65 26.58 26.40
N ASP A 430 1.61 26.99 25.67
CA ASP A 430 0.22 26.92 26.11
C ASP A 430 -0.38 25.56 25.74
N ILE A 431 -1.15 24.98 26.67
CA ILE A 431 -1.84 23.69 26.48
C ILE A 431 -3.33 23.96 26.30
N TRP A 432 -3.88 23.53 25.17
CA TRP A 432 -5.31 23.58 24.87
C TRP A 432 -5.87 22.17 24.90
N SER A 433 -6.98 21.94 25.61
CA SER A 433 -7.63 20.62 25.72
C SER A 433 -9.14 20.71 25.46
N VAL A 434 -9.68 19.62 24.94
CA VAL A 434 -11.12 19.31 24.99
C VAL A 434 -11.30 17.86 25.42
N THR A 435 -12.49 17.52 25.91
CA THR A 435 -12.91 16.14 26.11
C THR A 435 -14.22 15.94 25.38
N ILE A 436 -14.24 14.94 24.49
CA ILE A 436 -15.41 14.56 23.70
C ILE A 436 -15.91 13.19 24.17
N THR A 437 -17.19 12.90 23.96
CA THR A 437 -17.80 11.60 24.24
C THR A 437 -18.56 11.15 22.99
N PRO A 438 -17.96 10.32 22.11
CA PRO A 438 -18.62 9.85 20.91
C PRO A 438 -19.83 8.95 21.22
N GLU A 439 -21.00 9.27 20.68
CA GLU A 439 -22.27 8.56 20.93
C GLU A 439 -22.58 7.46 19.89
N GLU A 440 -21.79 7.34 18.82
CA GLU A 440 -21.97 6.38 17.72
C GLU A 440 -20.64 5.67 17.42
N ASN A 441 -20.67 4.41 16.99
CA ASN A 441 -19.46 3.72 16.47
C ASN A 441 -19.13 4.21 15.06
N GLY A 442 -17.86 4.07 14.66
CA GLY A 442 -17.38 4.42 13.32
C GLY A 442 -15.94 4.93 13.30
N MET A 443 -15.48 5.31 12.11
CA MET A 443 -14.22 6.02 11.93
C MET A 443 -14.45 7.53 12.04
N TYR A 444 -13.79 8.16 13.01
CA TYR A 444 -13.76 9.60 13.17
C TYR A 444 -12.39 10.13 12.75
N GLY A 445 -12.40 11.32 12.15
CA GLY A 445 -11.22 12.08 11.80
C GLY A 445 -11.23 13.41 12.55
N TYR A 446 -10.10 13.86 13.10
CA TYR A 446 -10.02 15.15 13.77
C TYR A 446 -8.85 16.02 13.34
N THR A 447 -9.08 17.33 13.31
CA THR A 447 -8.05 18.37 13.15
C THR A 447 -8.25 19.45 14.21
N PHE A 448 -7.18 20.20 14.49
CA PHE A 448 -7.23 21.37 15.34
C PHE A 448 -7.29 22.62 14.47
N LEU A 449 -8.12 23.59 14.82
CA LEU A 449 -8.21 24.89 14.16
C LEU A 449 -7.83 25.99 15.16
N LEU A 450 -6.66 26.59 14.93
CA LEU A 450 -6.05 27.60 15.80
C LEU A 450 -6.33 28.99 15.26
N ASN A 451 -6.76 29.91 16.14
CA ASN A 451 -7.06 31.31 15.83
C ASN A 451 -8.10 31.51 14.70
N ASP A 452 -8.92 30.50 14.42
CA ASP A 452 -9.80 30.36 13.24
C ASP A 452 -9.06 30.49 11.88
N MET A 453 -7.73 30.30 11.90
CA MET A 453 -6.76 30.61 10.85
C MET A 453 -6.01 29.35 10.36
N LEU A 454 -5.26 28.71 11.26
CA LEU A 454 -4.32 27.64 10.92
C LEU A 454 -4.89 26.29 11.36
N GLN A 455 -4.88 25.30 10.47
CA GLN A 455 -5.25 23.93 10.78
C GLN A 455 -4.00 23.13 11.20
N TYR A 456 -4.16 22.16 12.09
CA TYR A 456 -3.14 21.14 12.41
C TYR A 456 -3.79 19.77 12.38
N GLY A 457 -3.13 18.80 11.76
CA GLY A 457 -3.66 17.46 11.52
C GLY A 457 -2.56 16.48 11.12
N ASP A 458 -2.94 15.26 10.75
CA ASP A 458 -2.07 14.19 10.26
C ASP A 458 -1.19 14.66 9.09
N ASP A 459 0.09 14.26 9.06
CA ASP A 459 1.06 14.72 8.06
C ASP A 459 1.16 13.83 6.81
N ALA A 460 0.26 12.84 6.70
CA ALA A 460 0.28 11.68 5.80
C ALA A 460 1.05 10.44 6.29
N ARG A 461 1.68 10.48 7.46
CA ARG A 461 2.25 9.32 8.17
C ARG A 461 1.37 9.06 9.41
N PRO A 462 0.53 8.01 9.43
CA PRO A 462 -0.43 7.83 10.50
C PRO A 462 0.23 7.70 11.88
N GLY A 463 -0.32 8.41 12.87
CA GLY A 463 0.20 8.40 14.23
C GLY A 463 1.29 9.45 14.48
N ASN A 464 1.96 9.38 15.65
CA ASN A 464 2.95 10.36 16.09
C ASN A 464 2.44 11.82 16.04
N ILE A 465 3.31 12.79 15.76
CA ILE A 465 2.99 14.20 15.50
C ILE A 465 2.49 14.47 14.08
N GLY A 466 1.75 15.56 13.91
CA GLY A 466 1.24 16.01 12.62
C GLY A 466 1.88 17.31 12.08
N ALA A 467 1.21 17.91 11.09
CA ALA A 467 1.65 19.11 10.38
C ALA A 467 0.57 20.22 10.34
N THR A 468 1.02 21.46 10.20
CA THR A 468 0.16 22.64 9.99
C THR A 468 -0.20 22.86 8.52
N ALA A 469 -1.44 23.28 8.24
CA ALA A 469 -1.85 23.76 6.92
C ALA A 469 -2.87 24.92 7.03
N LEU A 470 -2.88 25.85 6.07
CA LEU A 470 -3.88 26.93 6.03
C LEU A 470 -5.28 26.42 5.65
N ARG A 471 -5.36 25.36 4.82
CA ARG A 471 -6.59 24.61 4.53
C ARG A 471 -6.26 23.16 4.20
N GLY A 472 -7.19 22.25 4.47
CA GLY A 472 -7.09 20.85 4.04
C GLY A 472 -6.03 20.03 4.79
N ALA A 473 -5.76 20.33 6.06
CA ALA A 473 -5.00 19.42 6.91
C ALA A 473 -5.69 18.05 6.94
N LYS A 474 -4.93 16.95 6.86
CA LYS A 474 -5.54 15.62 6.96
C LYS A 474 -6.02 15.37 8.39
N PRO A 475 -7.15 14.70 8.60
CA PRO A 475 -7.58 14.35 9.94
C PRO A 475 -6.71 13.24 10.55
N PHE A 476 -6.33 13.40 11.81
CA PHE A 476 -5.88 12.27 12.64
C PHE A 476 -7.04 11.29 12.85
N GLN A 477 -6.78 9.99 12.79
CA GLN A 477 -7.80 8.96 12.97
C GLN A 477 -8.12 8.71 14.46
N LEU A 478 -9.40 8.74 14.80
CA LEU A 478 -9.97 8.24 16.06
C LEU A 478 -10.98 7.14 15.73
N THR A 479 -10.62 5.89 16.03
CA THR A 479 -11.55 4.77 15.94
C THR A 479 -12.48 4.77 17.16
N VAL A 480 -13.79 4.64 16.93
CA VAL A 480 -14.80 4.42 17.98
C VAL A 480 -15.54 3.12 17.72
N TYR A 481 -15.61 2.25 18.72
CA TYR A 481 -16.22 0.91 18.60
C TYR A 481 -17.36 0.69 19.60
N THR A 482 -18.28 -0.23 19.30
CA THR A 482 -19.44 -0.49 20.17
C THR A 482 -18.99 -0.96 21.56
N ALA A 483 -19.70 -0.52 22.61
CA ALA A 483 -19.29 -0.77 23.99
C ALA A 483 -19.38 -2.25 24.40
N ASP A 484 -20.17 -3.03 23.67
CA ASP A 484 -20.41 -4.47 23.77
C ASP A 484 -19.55 -5.31 22.80
N TYR A 485 -18.62 -4.70 22.04
CA TYR A 485 -17.76 -5.44 21.12
C TYR A 485 -16.91 -6.47 21.88
N HIS A 486 -17.00 -7.71 21.41
CA HIS A 486 -16.25 -8.88 21.85
C HIS A 486 -16.00 -9.78 20.64
N THR A 487 -14.93 -10.57 20.69
CA THR A 487 -14.48 -11.48 19.64
C THR A 487 -14.13 -12.86 20.22
N PRO A 488 -14.28 -13.98 19.49
CA PRO A 488 -14.24 -15.32 20.09
C PRO A 488 -12.88 -15.72 20.65
N ASP A 489 -12.77 -15.92 21.97
CA ASP A 489 -11.50 -16.22 22.66
C ASP A 489 -10.76 -17.49 22.15
N TRP A 490 -11.46 -18.42 21.47
CA TRP A 490 -10.81 -19.59 20.85
C TRP A 490 -9.84 -19.20 19.73
N ALA A 491 -10.07 -18.09 19.03
CA ALA A 491 -9.23 -17.61 17.95
C ALA A 491 -8.01 -16.83 18.49
N LYS A 492 -8.19 -16.00 19.52
CA LYS A 492 -7.09 -15.38 20.31
C LYS A 492 -6.07 -16.43 20.77
N GLU A 493 -6.57 -17.58 21.24
CA GLU A 493 -5.76 -18.70 21.71
C GLU A 493 -5.23 -19.63 20.62
N ALA A 494 -5.67 -19.48 19.37
CA ALA A 494 -5.36 -20.42 18.31
C ALA A 494 -3.90 -20.34 17.81
N ILE A 495 -3.49 -21.41 17.14
CA ILE A 495 -2.39 -21.46 16.16
C ILE A 495 -2.96 -22.09 14.90
N THR A 496 -2.86 -21.39 13.78
CA THR A 496 -3.58 -21.73 12.54
C THR A 496 -2.62 -22.16 11.43
N CYS A 497 -3.01 -23.17 10.66
CA CYS A 497 -2.38 -23.50 9.38
C CYS A 497 -3.32 -23.08 8.24
N GLN A 498 -2.86 -22.25 7.30
CA GLN A 498 -3.53 -22.06 6.02
C GLN A 498 -3.19 -23.23 5.09
N ILE A 499 -4.20 -23.90 4.56
CA ILE A 499 -4.10 -25.03 3.64
C ILE A 499 -4.76 -24.66 2.30
N PHE A 500 -4.00 -24.82 1.21
CA PHE A 500 -4.54 -24.84 -0.14
C PHE A 500 -4.79 -26.32 -0.53
N PRO A 501 -6.06 -26.79 -0.62
CA PRO A 501 -6.38 -28.22 -0.64
C PRO A 501 -5.60 -29.06 -1.65
N ASP A 502 -5.66 -28.68 -2.94
CA ASP A 502 -5.06 -29.39 -4.09
C ASP A 502 -3.57 -29.69 -3.93
N ARG A 503 -2.88 -28.93 -3.07
CA ARG A 503 -1.43 -28.92 -2.91
C ARG A 503 -0.95 -29.51 -1.58
N PHE A 504 -1.86 -29.85 -0.65
CA PHE A 504 -1.45 -30.28 0.69
C PHE A 504 -1.21 -31.79 0.80
N PHE A 505 -2.20 -32.64 0.49
CA PHE A 505 -2.01 -34.08 0.42
C PHE A 505 -3.13 -34.75 -0.38
N ASN A 506 -2.78 -35.59 -1.36
CA ASN A 506 -3.73 -36.42 -2.11
C ASN A 506 -4.08 -37.68 -1.29
N GLY A 507 -5.30 -37.72 -0.78
CA GLY A 507 -5.81 -38.76 0.12
C GLY A 507 -6.64 -39.85 -0.55
N ASP A 508 -7.42 -39.51 -1.59
CA ASP A 508 -8.18 -40.46 -2.42
C ASP A 508 -8.04 -40.18 -3.93
N LYS A 509 -7.21 -41.00 -4.58
CA LYS A 509 -6.98 -40.99 -6.05
C LYS A 509 -8.18 -41.42 -6.89
N SER A 510 -9.37 -41.61 -6.32
CA SER A 510 -10.61 -41.84 -7.05
C SER A 510 -11.29 -40.53 -7.52
N ASN A 511 -11.08 -39.42 -6.81
CA ASN A 511 -11.60 -38.09 -7.17
C ASN A 511 -10.77 -37.36 -8.25
N ASP A 512 -9.58 -37.88 -8.53
CA ASP A 512 -8.50 -37.38 -9.40
C ASP A 512 -8.93 -37.25 -10.89
N ASN A 513 -9.85 -36.34 -11.24
CA ASN A 513 -10.52 -36.32 -12.56
C ASN A 513 -10.81 -34.92 -13.15
N ALA A 514 -9.82 -34.02 -13.10
CA ALA A 514 -9.95 -32.61 -13.53
C ALA A 514 -10.53 -32.42 -14.95
N ARG A 515 -10.29 -33.37 -15.87
CA ARG A 515 -10.82 -33.39 -17.25
C ARG A 515 -12.35 -33.46 -17.38
N THR A 516 -13.08 -33.60 -16.28
CA THR A 516 -14.56 -33.66 -16.28
C THR A 516 -15.24 -32.50 -15.56
N THR A 517 -14.50 -31.72 -14.76
CA THR A 517 -15.04 -30.65 -13.89
C THR A 517 -14.42 -29.29 -14.14
N ALA A 518 -13.12 -29.23 -14.47
CA ALA A 518 -12.39 -27.98 -14.65
C ALA A 518 -12.79 -27.23 -15.93
N ARG A 519 -12.42 -25.95 -15.99
CA ARG A 519 -12.67 -25.06 -17.14
C ARG A 519 -11.88 -25.53 -18.38
N GLY A 520 -12.28 -25.07 -19.57
CA GLY A 520 -11.49 -25.24 -20.79
C GLY A 520 -11.48 -26.65 -21.37
N ASN A 521 -10.46 -26.96 -22.18
CA ASN A 521 -10.43 -28.17 -23.03
C ASN A 521 -9.29 -29.15 -22.70
N GLN A 522 -8.21 -28.73 -22.04
CA GLN A 522 -7.06 -29.57 -21.71
C GLN A 522 -6.45 -29.20 -20.34
N PRO A 523 -7.23 -29.25 -19.23
CA PRO A 523 -6.71 -28.95 -17.90
C PRO A 523 -5.52 -29.87 -17.57
N ILE A 524 -4.54 -29.29 -16.89
CA ILE A 524 -3.31 -29.96 -16.47
C ILE A 524 -3.63 -30.76 -15.22
N GLN A 525 -3.30 -32.06 -15.23
CA GLN A 525 -3.44 -32.91 -14.06
C GLN A 525 -2.13 -33.68 -13.85
N HIS A 526 -1.38 -33.25 -12.84
CA HIS A 526 -0.07 -33.78 -12.50
C HIS A 526 -0.14 -35.23 -12.03
N ARG A 527 0.99 -35.93 -12.14
CA ARG A 527 1.12 -37.36 -11.82
C ARG A 527 2.34 -37.67 -10.97
N ASP A 528 3.36 -36.82 -10.99
CA ASP A 528 4.30 -36.70 -9.87
C ASP A 528 3.75 -35.64 -8.90
N TRP A 529 3.87 -35.89 -7.60
CA TRP A 529 3.49 -34.92 -6.57
C TRP A 529 4.56 -33.82 -6.43
N ASN A 530 5.76 -34.04 -6.95
CA ASN A 530 6.91 -33.11 -6.87
C ASN A 530 7.09 -32.25 -8.13
N ASP A 531 6.15 -32.31 -9.08
CA ASP A 531 6.10 -31.36 -10.19
C ASP A 531 5.90 -29.92 -9.67
N ILE A 532 6.35 -28.93 -10.44
CA ILE A 532 6.14 -27.51 -10.13
C ILE A 532 4.86 -26.99 -10.81
N PRO A 533 4.12 -26.05 -10.19
CA PRO A 533 2.91 -25.48 -10.78
C PRO A 533 3.15 -24.88 -12.17
N ALA A 534 2.22 -25.15 -13.09
CA ALA A 534 2.18 -24.52 -14.41
C ALA A 534 2.03 -23.00 -14.30
N ASN A 535 2.61 -22.22 -15.21
CA ASN A 535 2.60 -20.75 -15.13
C ASN A 535 2.50 -20.13 -16.53
N HIS A 536 1.33 -20.25 -17.17
CA HIS A 536 1.15 -19.90 -18.57
C HIS A 536 1.47 -18.42 -18.82
N SER A 537 1.11 -17.53 -17.89
CA SER A 537 1.42 -16.10 -17.97
C SER A 537 2.93 -15.76 -18.10
N LYS A 538 3.83 -16.62 -17.60
CA LYS A 538 5.29 -16.41 -17.61
C LYS A 538 6.10 -17.47 -18.39
N THR A 539 5.57 -18.67 -18.61
CA THR A 539 6.25 -19.80 -19.31
C THR A 539 5.36 -20.55 -20.31
N PRO A 540 4.63 -19.86 -21.22
CA PRO A 540 3.50 -20.43 -21.97
C PRO A 540 3.85 -21.66 -22.83
N ASP A 541 5.08 -21.77 -23.33
CA ASP A 541 5.54 -22.90 -24.15
C ASP A 541 5.64 -24.25 -23.38
N LYS A 542 5.44 -24.25 -22.05
CA LYS A 542 5.51 -25.47 -21.21
C LYS A 542 4.14 -26.06 -20.87
N ASP A 543 3.07 -25.25 -20.96
CA ASP A 543 1.83 -25.48 -20.23
C ASP A 543 0.71 -26.05 -21.13
N GLY A 544 -0.18 -26.89 -20.56
CA GLY A 544 -1.07 -27.78 -21.31
C GLY A 544 -2.28 -27.12 -21.98
N ASP A 545 -2.75 -25.99 -21.46
CA ASP A 545 -3.64 -25.05 -22.17
C ASP A 545 -3.26 -23.60 -21.84
N THR A 546 -4.08 -22.64 -22.29
CA THR A 546 -3.83 -21.19 -22.16
C THR A 546 -4.62 -20.54 -21.03
N GLN A 547 -5.13 -21.32 -20.07
CA GLN A 547 -5.86 -20.82 -18.91
C GLN A 547 -4.95 -20.93 -17.68
N ASP A 548 -4.45 -19.79 -17.18
CA ASP A 548 -3.89 -19.78 -15.83
C ASP A 548 -4.95 -20.32 -14.84
N CYS A 549 -4.51 -21.03 -13.79
CA CYS A 549 -5.35 -21.71 -12.78
C CYS A 549 -6.03 -23.05 -13.18
N ASN A 550 -5.76 -23.58 -14.37
CA ASN A 550 -6.30 -24.86 -14.86
C ASN A 550 -5.42 -26.08 -14.50
N ASP A 551 -4.80 -26.06 -13.32
CA ASP A 551 -3.64 -26.88 -12.93
C ASP A 551 -3.85 -27.63 -11.59
N PHE A 552 -3.86 -28.97 -11.62
CA PHE A 552 -4.33 -29.81 -10.51
C PHE A 552 -3.35 -30.93 -10.11
N PHE A 553 -3.17 -31.13 -8.80
CA PHE A 553 -2.32 -32.15 -8.18
C PHE A 553 -3.10 -33.20 -7.37
N GLY A 554 -4.38 -32.96 -7.09
CA GLY A 554 -5.30 -33.92 -6.47
C GLY A 554 -5.26 -33.98 -4.94
N GLY A 555 -4.81 -32.92 -4.27
CA GLY A 555 -4.93 -32.79 -2.82
C GLY A 555 -6.37 -32.52 -2.37
N ASP A 556 -6.84 -33.20 -1.31
CA ASP A 556 -8.28 -33.33 -1.03
C ASP A 556 -8.63 -33.35 0.48
N LEU A 557 -9.94 -33.36 0.80
CA LEU A 557 -10.43 -33.36 2.19
C LEU A 557 -10.07 -34.66 2.94
N ALA A 558 -10.07 -35.79 2.22
CA ALA A 558 -9.60 -37.07 2.73
C ALA A 558 -8.12 -37.01 3.13
N GLY A 559 -7.31 -36.28 2.37
CA GLY A 559 -5.90 -36.06 2.60
C GLY A 559 -5.63 -35.12 3.77
N ILE A 560 -6.34 -33.99 3.87
CA ILE A 560 -6.29 -33.13 5.06
C ILE A 560 -6.64 -33.94 6.32
N THR A 561 -7.70 -34.76 6.26
CA THR A 561 -8.12 -35.65 7.35
C THR A 561 -7.03 -36.63 7.77
N GLN A 562 -6.35 -37.26 6.80
CA GLN A 562 -5.21 -38.17 7.04
C GLN A 562 -3.98 -37.50 7.66
N LYS A 563 -3.91 -36.16 7.67
CA LYS A 563 -2.76 -35.38 8.17
C LYS A 563 -3.05 -34.58 9.44
N LEU A 564 -4.25 -34.67 10.01
CA LEU A 564 -4.61 -33.98 11.26
C LEU A 564 -3.69 -34.33 12.44
N ASP A 565 -3.19 -35.57 12.52
CA ASP A 565 -2.25 -35.98 13.57
C ASP A 565 -0.86 -35.32 13.43
N TYR A 566 -0.41 -35.05 12.20
CA TYR A 566 0.81 -34.28 11.95
C TYR A 566 0.64 -32.82 12.39
N LEU A 567 -0.45 -32.17 11.95
CA LEU A 567 -0.76 -30.79 12.34
C LEU A 567 -0.91 -30.66 13.87
N LYS A 568 -1.55 -31.64 14.52
CA LYS A 568 -1.71 -31.65 15.97
C LYS A 568 -0.39 -31.88 16.72
N ASP A 569 0.52 -32.67 16.16
CA ASP A 569 1.85 -32.93 16.74
C ASP A 569 2.81 -31.75 16.60
N LEU A 570 2.66 -30.89 15.58
CA LEU A 570 3.30 -29.56 15.55
C LEU A 570 2.79 -28.64 16.67
N GLY A 571 1.49 -28.72 16.98
CA GLY A 571 0.80 -27.85 17.93
C GLY A 571 -0.27 -26.94 17.31
N ILE A 572 -0.67 -27.19 16.06
CA ILE A 572 -1.78 -26.48 15.40
C ILE A 572 -3.11 -26.75 16.13
N THR A 573 -3.94 -25.72 16.26
CA THR A 573 -5.27 -25.81 16.87
C THR A 573 -6.39 -25.36 15.93
N ALA A 574 -6.09 -24.67 14.83
CA ALA A 574 -7.07 -24.32 13.81
C ALA A 574 -6.52 -24.55 12.40
N ILE A 575 -7.41 -24.82 11.46
CA ILE A 575 -7.09 -24.90 10.03
C ILE A 575 -7.92 -23.86 9.31
N TYR A 576 -7.24 -23.00 8.56
CA TYR A 576 -7.87 -22.17 7.54
C TYR A 576 -7.70 -22.86 6.19
N VAL A 577 -8.80 -23.14 5.50
CA VAL A 577 -8.78 -23.76 4.18
C VAL A 577 -9.27 -22.75 3.14
N ASN A 578 -8.49 -22.58 2.07
CA ASN A 578 -8.90 -21.89 0.84
C ASN A 578 -10.18 -22.53 0.25
N PRO A 579 -10.89 -21.89 -0.71
CA PRO A 579 -12.26 -22.28 -1.05
C PRO A 579 -12.42 -23.77 -1.40
N MET A 580 -13.38 -24.43 -0.72
CA MET A 580 -13.67 -25.87 -0.87
C MET A 580 -14.97 -26.16 -1.61
N MET A 581 -15.74 -25.13 -1.94
CA MET A 581 -17.02 -25.22 -2.66
C MET A 581 -16.75 -25.51 -4.14
N SER A 582 -17.72 -26.14 -4.82
CA SER A 582 -17.57 -26.52 -6.22
C SER A 582 -17.22 -25.33 -7.10
N ALA A 583 -16.16 -25.45 -7.92
CA ALA A 583 -15.73 -24.44 -8.88
C ALA A 583 -15.10 -25.10 -10.15
N CYS A 584 -14.55 -24.30 -11.07
CA CYS A 584 -13.91 -24.81 -12.29
C CYS A 584 -12.37 -24.61 -12.32
N SER A 585 -11.78 -23.90 -11.36
CA SER A 585 -10.33 -23.69 -11.21
C SER A 585 -9.70 -24.49 -10.07
N ASN A 586 -8.37 -24.43 -9.94
CA ASN A 586 -7.65 -25.01 -8.80
C ASN A 586 -7.77 -24.21 -7.48
N HIS A 587 -7.98 -22.89 -7.54
CA HIS A 587 -8.09 -21.99 -6.38
C HIS A 587 -9.54 -21.76 -5.92
N ARG A 588 -10.52 -22.02 -6.79
CA ARG A 588 -11.96 -22.12 -6.46
C ARG A 588 -12.63 -20.83 -5.98
N TYR A 589 -12.06 -19.68 -6.35
CA TYR A 589 -12.72 -18.37 -6.19
C TYR A 589 -13.85 -18.17 -7.23
N ASP A 590 -13.74 -18.83 -8.39
CA ASP A 590 -14.78 -18.94 -9.43
C ASP A 590 -15.94 -19.87 -9.03
N THR A 591 -16.53 -19.68 -7.85
CA THR A 591 -17.54 -20.58 -7.26
C THR A 591 -18.67 -20.89 -8.24
N VAL A 592 -18.88 -22.19 -8.49
CA VAL A 592 -19.92 -22.75 -9.36
C VAL A 592 -21.20 -23.07 -8.58
N ASP A 593 -21.07 -23.64 -7.38
CA ASP A 593 -22.18 -23.93 -6.46
C ASP A 593 -21.74 -23.85 -4.99
N TYR A 594 -22.33 -22.94 -4.22
CA TYR A 594 -22.15 -22.83 -2.76
C TYR A 594 -22.79 -23.98 -1.97
N GLY A 595 -23.68 -24.76 -2.60
CA GLY A 595 -24.40 -25.87 -1.98
C GLY A 595 -23.57 -27.13 -1.78
N THR A 596 -22.48 -27.29 -2.54
CA THR A 596 -21.71 -28.55 -2.64
C THR A 596 -20.19 -28.34 -2.49
N ILE A 597 -19.52 -29.39 -2.02
CA ILE A 597 -18.05 -29.52 -2.06
C ILE A 597 -17.59 -29.80 -3.49
N ASP A 598 -16.42 -29.28 -3.85
CA ASP A 598 -15.78 -29.53 -5.14
C ASP A 598 -15.46 -31.03 -5.37
N PRO A 599 -15.89 -31.62 -6.50
CA PRO A 599 -15.71 -33.05 -6.75
C PRO A 599 -14.25 -33.54 -6.84
N LEU A 600 -13.27 -32.65 -7.01
CA LEU A 600 -11.83 -32.99 -6.97
C LEU A 600 -11.24 -32.88 -5.56
N LEU A 601 -12.01 -32.37 -4.59
CA LEU A 601 -11.64 -32.36 -3.17
C LEU A 601 -12.40 -33.42 -2.35
N GLY A 602 -13.41 -34.06 -2.95
CA GLY A 602 -14.26 -35.07 -2.32
C GLY A 602 -15.73 -34.68 -2.36
N ASN A 603 -16.45 -34.91 -1.26
CA ASN A 603 -17.88 -34.65 -1.15
C ASN A 603 -18.31 -34.23 0.28
N MET A 604 -19.62 -34.05 0.51
CA MET A 604 -20.14 -33.66 1.83
C MET A 604 -19.86 -34.68 2.94
N GLU A 605 -19.78 -35.98 2.63
CA GLU A 605 -19.40 -37.00 3.62
C GLU A 605 -17.92 -36.85 4.04
N ASP A 606 -17.01 -36.50 3.12
CA ASP A 606 -15.60 -36.23 3.43
C ASP A 606 -15.45 -34.97 4.29
N PHE A 607 -16.23 -33.91 3.99
CA PHE A 607 -16.29 -32.71 4.81
C PHE A 607 -16.79 -33.02 6.25
N GLN A 608 -17.86 -33.80 6.38
CA GLN A 608 -18.38 -34.22 7.68
C GLN A 608 -17.37 -35.10 8.45
N GLN A 609 -16.61 -35.95 7.74
CA GLN A 609 -15.53 -36.74 8.34
C GLN A 609 -14.36 -35.85 8.81
N LEU A 610 -13.96 -34.85 8.01
CA LEU A 610 -12.93 -33.88 8.38
C LEU A 610 -13.32 -33.11 9.65
N VAL A 611 -14.54 -32.57 9.70
CA VAL A 611 -15.10 -31.90 10.89
C VAL A 611 -15.07 -32.85 12.09
N ALA A 612 -15.59 -34.07 11.96
CA ALA A 612 -15.64 -35.03 13.07
C ALA A 612 -14.26 -35.49 13.58
N GLU A 613 -13.24 -35.51 12.73
CA GLU A 613 -11.86 -35.81 13.13
C GLU A 613 -11.13 -34.57 13.72
N MET A 614 -11.47 -33.35 13.28
CA MET A 614 -10.99 -32.11 13.89
C MET A 614 -11.58 -31.92 15.30
N ASP A 615 -12.87 -32.18 15.48
CA ASP A 615 -13.56 -32.10 16.79
C ASP A 615 -12.94 -33.05 17.81
N LYS A 616 -12.60 -34.30 17.42
CA LYS A 616 -11.88 -35.27 18.27
C LYS A 616 -10.52 -34.76 18.75
N ARG A 617 -9.90 -33.82 18.03
CA ARG A 617 -8.60 -33.21 18.33
C ARG A 617 -8.75 -31.82 18.96
N GLY A 618 -9.98 -31.34 19.17
CA GLY A 618 -10.27 -29.99 19.63
C GLY A 618 -9.73 -28.93 18.68
N MET A 619 -9.87 -29.13 17.38
CA MET A 619 -9.37 -28.23 16.33
C MET A 619 -10.52 -27.47 15.66
N HIS A 620 -10.28 -26.21 15.28
CA HIS A 620 -11.28 -25.32 14.68
C HIS A 620 -11.11 -25.19 13.16
N LEU A 621 -12.22 -25.11 12.44
CA LEU A 621 -12.23 -24.99 10.97
C LEU A 621 -12.65 -23.58 10.56
N ILE A 622 -11.74 -22.90 9.85
CA ILE A 622 -11.97 -21.64 9.15
C ILE A 622 -12.05 -21.97 7.66
N MET A 623 -13.10 -21.51 6.98
CA MET A 623 -13.32 -21.76 5.56
C MET A 623 -13.38 -20.44 4.81
N ASP A 624 -12.89 -20.43 3.59
CA ASP A 624 -13.00 -19.27 2.70
C ASP A 624 -14.42 -19.10 2.15
N GLY A 625 -14.95 -17.88 2.24
CA GLY A 625 -16.32 -17.49 1.91
C GLY A 625 -16.33 -16.40 0.85
N VAL A 626 -16.45 -16.83 -0.41
CA VAL A 626 -16.35 -15.98 -1.60
C VAL A 626 -17.73 -15.41 -1.95
N PHE A 627 -18.16 -14.37 -1.23
CA PHE A 627 -19.52 -13.83 -1.35
C PHE A 627 -19.66 -12.58 -2.23
N ASN A 628 -18.55 -12.08 -2.80
CA ASN A 628 -18.57 -10.93 -3.72
C ASN A 628 -19.03 -11.35 -5.13
N HIS A 629 -18.55 -12.49 -5.60
CA HIS A 629 -18.61 -12.90 -6.99
C HIS A 629 -18.74 -14.44 -7.14
N VAL A 630 -19.13 -14.89 -8.33
CA VAL A 630 -19.20 -16.31 -8.74
C VAL A 630 -18.45 -16.54 -10.05
N GLY A 631 -18.22 -17.79 -10.42
CA GLY A 631 -17.70 -18.15 -11.74
C GLY A 631 -18.67 -17.80 -12.88
N ASP A 632 -18.15 -17.44 -14.06
CA ASP A 632 -18.99 -17.25 -15.26
C ASP A 632 -19.59 -18.57 -15.78
N ASP A 633 -18.98 -19.69 -15.40
CA ASP A 633 -19.48 -21.06 -15.57
C ASP A 633 -20.24 -21.59 -14.34
N SER A 634 -20.74 -20.70 -13.46
CA SER A 634 -21.55 -21.08 -12.29
C SER A 634 -23.00 -21.43 -12.65
N ILE A 635 -23.69 -22.19 -11.79
CA ILE A 635 -25.12 -22.51 -12.01
C ILE A 635 -26.02 -21.26 -11.98
N TYR A 636 -25.58 -20.21 -11.26
CA TYR A 636 -26.30 -18.96 -11.08
C TYR A 636 -26.21 -18.05 -12.32
N PHE A 637 -25.07 -18.06 -12.99
CA PHE A 637 -24.82 -17.21 -14.16
C PHE A 637 -25.02 -17.94 -15.48
N ASP A 638 -24.54 -19.19 -15.57
CA ASP A 638 -24.42 -20.04 -16.77
C ASP A 638 -24.22 -19.26 -18.08
N ARG A 639 -22.97 -18.83 -18.31
CA ARG A 639 -22.55 -18.20 -19.56
C ARG A 639 -22.63 -19.13 -20.77
N TYR A 640 -22.61 -20.46 -20.56
CA TYR A 640 -22.29 -21.44 -21.59
C TYR A 640 -23.45 -22.39 -21.94
N GLY A 641 -24.55 -22.39 -21.19
CA GLY A 641 -25.66 -23.34 -21.32
C GLY A 641 -25.27 -24.75 -20.88
N LYS A 642 -24.45 -24.86 -19.82
CA LYS A 642 -23.84 -26.11 -19.33
C LYS A 642 -24.79 -26.91 -18.42
N TYR A 643 -25.70 -26.24 -17.70
CA TYR A 643 -26.53 -26.86 -16.67
C TYR A 643 -27.99 -27.04 -17.10
N GLN A 644 -28.74 -27.85 -16.32
CA GLN A 644 -30.19 -28.00 -16.46
C GLN A 644 -30.98 -26.84 -15.80
N TRP A 645 -30.28 -25.89 -15.18
CA TRP A 645 -30.84 -24.71 -14.53
C TRP A 645 -30.55 -23.47 -15.35
N VAL A 646 -31.55 -22.60 -15.52
CA VAL A 646 -31.37 -21.34 -16.24
C VAL A 646 -30.53 -20.38 -15.41
N GLY A 647 -29.30 -20.14 -15.86
CA GLY A 647 -28.43 -19.08 -15.37
C GLY A 647 -28.86 -17.69 -15.88
N ALA A 648 -28.45 -16.65 -15.17
CA ALA A 648 -28.82 -15.27 -15.50
C ALA A 648 -28.37 -14.83 -16.91
N TYR A 649 -27.20 -15.26 -17.36
CA TYR A 649 -26.66 -14.94 -18.68
C TYR A 649 -27.37 -15.72 -19.79
N GLU A 650 -27.67 -17.01 -19.61
CA GLU A 650 -28.51 -17.78 -20.54
C GLU A 650 -29.86 -17.09 -20.75
N PHE A 651 -30.52 -16.65 -19.67
CA PHE A 651 -31.78 -15.91 -19.76
C PHE A 651 -31.64 -14.56 -20.49
N TRP A 652 -30.76 -13.67 -20.01
CA TRP A 652 -30.68 -12.31 -20.52
C TRP A 652 -30.10 -12.23 -21.94
N SER A 653 -29.15 -13.10 -22.30
CA SER A 653 -28.67 -13.18 -23.69
C SER A 653 -29.80 -13.55 -24.65
N ARG A 654 -30.67 -14.51 -24.29
CA ARG A 654 -31.86 -14.89 -25.07
C ARG A 654 -32.87 -13.74 -25.17
N VAL A 655 -33.10 -13.01 -24.08
CA VAL A 655 -33.95 -11.81 -24.06
C VAL A 655 -33.42 -10.74 -25.02
N TYR A 656 -32.12 -10.45 -24.97
CA TYR A 656 -31.49 -9.44 -25.82
C TYR A 656 -31.43 -9.87 -27.28
N ASP A 657 -31.18 -11.15 -27.59
CA ASP A 657 -31.27 -11.65 -28.97
C ASP A 657 -32.69 -11.54 -29.54
N LEU A 658 -33.74 -11.74 -28.73
CA LEU A 658 -35.13 -11.49 -29.14
C LEU A 658 -35.41 -9.99 -29.34
N MET A 659 -34.93 -9.11 -28.47
CA MET A 659 -35.04 -7.66 -28.65
C MET A 659 -34.32 -7.19 -29.93
N ASN A 660 -33.07 -7.62 -30.12
CA ASN A 660 -32.16 -7.15 -31.16
C ASN A 660 -32.49 -7.76 -32.53
N THR A 661 -32.87 -9.04 -32.61
CA THR A 661 -33.14 -9.73 -33.90
C THR A 661 -34.61 -9.74 -34.31
N LYS A 662 -35.56 -9.58 -33.36
CA LYS A 662 -37.01 -9.59 -33.63
C LYS A 662 -37.70 -8.25 -33.36
N GLY A 663 -37.00 -7.25 -32.80
CA GLY A 663 -37.57 -5.96 -32.44
C GLY A 663 -38.58 -6.04 -31.27
N MET A 664 -38.48 -7.08 -30.44
CA MET A 664 -39.38 -7.26 -29.29
C MET A 664 -39.12 -6.20 -28.21
N LYS A 665 -40.17 -5.84 -27.48
CA LYS A 665 -40.04 -5.07 -26.23
C LYS A 665 -39.62 -6.02 -25.11
N GLU A 666 -38.76 -5.55 -24.21
CA GLU A 666 -38.14 -6.34 -23.13
C GLU A 666 -39.13 -7.25 -22.38
N ALA A 667 -40.28 -6.73 -21.95
CA ALA A 667 -41.30 -7.53 -21.24
C ALA A 667 -41.78 -8.76 -22.04
N ALA A 668 -42.08 -8.59 -23.33
CA ALA A 668 -42.50 -9.69 -24.19
C ALA A 668 -41.33 -10.62 -24.57
N ALA A 669 -40.10 -10.06 -24.67
CA ALA A 669 -38.90 -10.86 -24.87
C ALA A 669 -38.58 -11.73 -23.65
N LYS A 670 -38.83 -11.25 -22.42
CA LYS A 670 -38.72 -12.02 -21.17
C LYS A 670 -39.72 -13.18 -21.10
N GLU A 671 -40.98 -12.93 -21.47
CA GLU A 671 -42.02 -13.98 -21.54
C GLU A 671 -41.66 -15.06 -22.57
N GLU A 672 -41.26 -14.66 -23.78
CA GLU A 672 -40.91 -15.58 -24.87
C GLU A 672 -39.59 -16.33 -24.62
N ALA A 673 -38.56 -15.68 -24.06
CA ALA A 673 -37.31 -16.34 -23.66
C ALA A 673 -37.54 -17.41 -22.59
N ARG A 674 -38.30 -17.08 -21.53
CA ARG A 674 -38.69 -18.07 -20.49
C ARG A 674 -39.42 -19.27 -21.10
N LYS A 675 -40.35 -19.02 -22.02
CA LYS A 675 -41.09 -20.06 -22.74
C LYS A 675 -40.19 -20.92 -23.64
N GLN A 676 -39.18 -20.35 -24.29
CA GLN A 676 -38.22 -21.10 -25.11
C GLN A 676 -37.34 -22.00 -24.26
N LEU A 677 -36.73 -21.48 -23.19
CA LEU A 677 -35.87 -22.24 -22.29
C LEU A 677 -36.61 -23.40 -21.62
N ILE A 678 -37.86 -23.20 -21.17
CA ILE A 678 -38.71 -24.28 -20.65
C ILE A 678 -39.05 -25.33 -21.72
N ALA A 679 -39.23 -24.92 -22.98
CA ALA A 679 -39.49 -25.86 -24.09
C ALA A 679 -38.22 -26.62 -24.53
N GLU A 680 -37.03 -26.06 -24.27
CA GLU A 680 -35.72 -26.70 -24.45
C GLU A 680 -35.36 -27.65 -23.28
N GLY A 681 -36.12 -27.60 -22.19
CA GLY A 681 -36.01 -28.52 -21.03
C GLY A 681 -35.37 -27.91 -19.79
N GLN A 682 -34.99 -26.63 -19.83
CA GLN A 682 -34.35 -25.92 -18.72
C GLN A 682 -35.31 -25.61 -17.57
N VAL A 683 -34.78 -25.59 -16.36
CA VAL A 683 -35.52 -25.33 -15.11
C VAL A 683 -35.11 -23.97 -14.55
N PHE A 684 -36.09 -23.11 -14.22
CA PHE A 684 -35.79 -21.87 -13.50
C PHE A 684 -35.66 -22.13 -12.00
N SER A 685 -34.63 -21.56 -11.38
CA SER A 685 -34.42 -21.62 -9.93
C SER A 685 -35.57 -20.96 -9.16
N PRO A 686 -36.00 -21.51 -8.01
CA PRO A 686 -36.96 -20.84 -7.14
C PRO A 686 -36.44 -19.48 -6.62
N TYR A 687 -35.12 -19.31 -6.55
CA TYR A 687 -34.46 -18.08 -6.13
C TYR A 687 -34.26 -17.06 -7.28
N GLN A 688 -34.86 -17.25 -8.45
CA GLN A 688 -34.93 -16.24 -9.52
C GLN A 688 -33.56 -15.61 -9.89
N TRP A 689 -32.57 -16.48 -10.16
CA TRP A 689 -31.17 -16.10 -10.44
C TRP A 689 -31.03 -15.07 -11.57
N GLU A 690 -32.00 -15.00 -12.49
CA GLU A 690 -32.10 -13.98 -13.53
C GLU A 690 -32.10 -12.52 -13.04
N ASN A 691 -32.28 -12.26 -11.73
CA ASN A 691 -32.25 -10.93 -11.14
C ASN A 691 -30.95 -10.60 -10.38
N TRP A 692 -29.98 -11.53 -10.28
CA TRP A 692 -28.85 -11.41 -9.35
C TRP A 692 -27.65 -10.60 -9.88
N PHE A 693 -27.57 -10.30 -11.18
CA PHE A 693 -26.36 -9.79 -11.84
C PHE A 693 -26.64 -8.62 -12.80
N GLU A 694 -25.70 -7.67 -12.92
CA GLU A 694 -25.78 -6.58 -13.88
C GLU A 694 -25.34 -7.00 -15.31
N ILE A 695 -26.28 -7.56 -16.08
CA ILE A 695 -26.09 -7.87 -17.51
C ILE A 695 -26.71 -6.74 -18.36
N LYS A 696 -26.06 -6.37 -19.47
CA LYS A 696 -26.36 -5.17 -20.26
C LYS A 696 -26.54 -5.51 -21.74
N ASN A 697 -27.55 -4.92 -22.40
CA ASN A 697 -27.78 -5.09 -23.84
C ASN A 697 -26.78 -4.29 -24.70
N GLN A 698 -25.51 -4.67 -24.60
CA GLN A 698 -24.39 -4.15 -25.34
C GLN A 698 -23.45 -5.32 -25.63
N LYS A 699 -23.03 -5.49 -26.89
CA LYS A 699 -22.03 -6.50 -27.24
C LYS A 699 -20.63 -6.04 -26.80
N ALA A 700 -19.85 -6.99 -26.30
CA ALA A 700 -18.46 -6.85 -25.90
C ALA A 700 -17.67 -8.08 -26.39
N VAL A 701 -16.34 -8.05 -26.25
CA VAL A 701 -15.45 -9.17 -26.61
C VAL A 701 -14.47 -9.39 -25.47
N ASP A 702 -14.24 -10.65 -25.12
CA ASP A 702 -13.19 -11.09 -24.19
C ASP A 702 -12.45 -12.33 -24.73
N GLU A 703 -11.66 -13.02 -23.91
CA GLU A 703 -10.86 -14.18 -24.30
C GLU A 703 -11.69 -15.37 -24.84
N MET A 704 -13.00 -15.43 -24.54
CA MET A 704 -13.92 -16.45 -25.05
C MET A 704 -14.73 -16.00 -26.28
N GLY A 705 -14.51 -14.77 -26.78
CA GLY A 705 -15.16 -14.23 -27.98
C GLY A 705 -16.23 -13.18 -27.70
N GLU A 706 -17.25 -13.10 -28.58
CA GLU A 706 -18.33 -12.12 -28.43
C GLU A 706 -19.30 -12.50 -27.30
N LYS A 707 -19.52 -11.56 -26.37
CA LYS A 707 -20.49 -11.68 -25.27
C LYS A 707 -21.45 -10.49 -25.22
N TYR A 708 -22.53 -10.62 -24.45
CA TYR A 708 -23.20 -9.46 -23.87
C TYR A 708 -22.38 -8.95 -22.68
N ALA A 709 -22.29 -7.64 -22.52
CA ALA A 709 -21.52 -7.02 -21.44
C ALA A 709 -22.19 -7.27 -20.07
N TYR A 710 -21.35 -7.51 -19.06
CA TYR A 710 -21.75 -7.59 -17.65
C TYR A 710 -20.67 -6.92 -16.78
N HIS A 711 -20.89 -6.85 -15.46
CA HIS A 711 -19.85 -6.45 -14.51
C HIS A 711 -18.86 -7.60 -14.33
N ASP A 712 -17.61 -7.43 -14.79
CA ASP A 712 -16.50 -8.35 -14.51
C ASP A 712 -15.66 -7.82 -13.33
N TRP A 713 -15.30 -8.70 -12.39
CA TRP A 713 -14.52 -8.31 -11.21
C TRP A 713 -13.10 -7.90 -11.64
N GLN A 714 -12.76 -6.63 -11.43
CA GLN A 714 -11.45 -6.03 -11.77
C GLN A 714 -10.99 -6.21 -13.25
N GLY A 715 -11.84 -6.74 -14.13
CA GLY A 715 -11.55 -7.09 -15.52
C GLY A 715 -11.31 -8.59 -15.79
N TYR A 716 -11.44 -9.47 -14.79
CA TYR A 716 -11.42 -10.92 -14.96
C TYR A 716 -12.78 -11.41 -15.45
N SER A 717 -12.88 -11.80 -16.74
CA SER A 717 -14.17 -12.16 -17.36
C SER A 717 -14.85 -13.37 -16.69
N SER A 718 -14.06 -14.24 -16.07
CA SER A 718 -14.49 -15.43 -15.33
C SER A 718 -15.12 -15.17 -13.96
N LEU A 719 -15.00 -13.97 -13.39
CA LEU A 719 -15.42 -13.66 -12.03
C LEU A 719 -16.49 -12.55 -12.07
N VAL A 720 -17.71 -12.89 -11.67
CA VAL A 720 -18.91 -12.05 -11.87
C VAL A 720 -19.50 -11.61 -10.53
N PRO A 721 -19.38 -10.31 -10.15
CA PRO A 721 -19.96 -9.79 -8.92
C PRO A 721 -21.49 -9.81 -8.89
N PHE A 722 -22.06 -10.01 -7.71
CA PHE A 722 -23.49 -9.85 -7.47
C PHE A 722 -23.95 -8.39 -7.53
N SER A 723 -25.25 -8.19 -7.75
CA SER A 723 -25.90 -6.87 -7.65
C SER A 723 -25.95 -6.37 -6.21
N ASP A 724 -25.19 -5.30 -5.89
CA ASP A 724 -25.22 -4.57 -4.61
C ASP A 724 -26.65 -4.27 -4.12
N LYS A 725 -27.51 -3.83 -5.04
CA LYS A 725 -28.91 -3.50 -4.76
C LYS A 725 -29.68 -4.70 -4.20
N ASP A 726 -29.34 -5.90 -4.63
CA ASP A 726 -30.05 -7.13 -4.31
C ASP A 726 -29.37 -7.90 -3.17
N LEU A 727 -28.06 -7.72 -2.96
CA LEU A 727 -27.36 -8.09 -1.72
C LEU A 727 -27.92 -7.33 -0.50
N LEU A 728 -28.17 -6.02 -0.65
CA LEU A 728 -28.65 -5.13 0.42
C LEU A 728 -30.14 -5.31 0.79
N ASN A 729 -30.90 -6.08 0.00
CA ASN A 729 -32.34 -6.20 0.15
C ASN A 729 -32.71 -7.50 0.88
N GLU A 730 -33.13 -7.41 2.15
CA GLU A 730 -33.55 -8.58 2.95
C GLU A 730 -34.73 -9.35 2.33
N GLN A 731 -35.50 -8.72 1.43
CA GLN A 731 -36.62 -9.35 0.71
C GLN A 731 -36.27 -9.71 -0.75
N SER A 732 -34.98 -9.70 -1.13
CA SER A 732 -34.53 -10.30 -2.39
C SER A 732 -34.30 -11.81 -2.22
N SER A 733 -34.42 -12.55 -3.31
CA SER A 733 -34.08 -13.97 -3.34
C SER A 733 -32.58 -14.24 -3.19
N LEU A 734 -31.72 -13.23 -3.42
CA LEU A 734 -30.27 -13.32 -3.16
C LEU A 734 -29.99 -13.20 -1.66
N GLY A 735 -30.66 -12.27 -0.97
CA GLY A 735 -30.59 -12.13 0.48
C GLY A 735 -31.15 -13.36 1.19
N GLU A 736 -32.28 -13.90 0.72
CA GLU A 736 -32.84 -15.18 1.19
C GLU A 736 -31.85 -16.33 1.03
N TYR A 737 -31.19 -16.44 -0.14
CA TYR A 737 -30.24 -17.51 -0.44
C TYR A 737 -28.91 -17.40 0.32
N LEU A 738 -28.33 -16.20 0.45
CA LEU A 738 -27.02 -16.02 1.09
C LEU A 738 -27.10 -15.92 2.61
N LEU A 739 -28.11 -15.23 3.17
CA LEU A 739 -28.12 -14.89 4.60
C LEU A 739 -29.42 -15.22 5.36
N TYR A 740 -30.60 -14.90 4.84
CA TYR A 740 -31.83 -14.81 5.66
C TYR A 740 -32.71 -16.07 5.69
N GLY A 741 -32.58 -16.97 4.72
CA GLY A 741 -33.35 -18.22 4.67
C GLY A 741 -32.87 -19.30 5.66
N ASP A 742 -33.74 -20.25 6.00
CA ASP A 742 -33.46 -21.33 6.97
C ASP A 742 -32.20 -22.16 6.64
N ASN A 743 -31.85 -22.29 5.36
CA ASN A 743 -30.65 -23.00 4.88
C ASN A 743 -29.75 -22.09 4.04
N ALA A 744 -29.75 -20.78 4.32
CA ALA A 744 -28.95 -19.81 3.60
C ALA A 744 -27.44 -20.08 3.71
N VAL A 745 -26.69 -19.82 2.65
CA VAL A 745 -25.27 -20.23 2.49
C VAL A 745 -24.43 -19.88 3.72
N ILE A 746 -24.40 -18.62 4.13
CA ILE A 746 -23.52 -18.13 5.21
C ILE A 746 -23.85 -18.79 6.55
N THR A 747 -25.11 -19.14 6.80
CA THR A 747 -25.59 -19.69 8.08
C THR A 747 -25.64 -21.22 8.11
N LYS A 748 -25.78 -21.88 6.95
CA LYS A 748 -25.80 -23.34 6.80
C LYS A 748 -24.50 -23.98 7.28
N TRP A 749 -23.35 -23.53 6.77
CA TRP A 749 -22.05 -24.19 7.04
C TRP A 749 -21.68 -24.20 8.55
N PHE A 750 -22.14 -23.24 9.36
CA PHE A 750 -21.99 -23.28 10.82
C PHE A 750 -22.77 -24.42 11.49
N LYS A 751 -23.90 -24.85 10.91
CA LYS A 751 -24.68 -26.01 11.35
C LYS A 751 -23.99 -27.32 10.96
N ASP A 752 -23.31 -27.31 9.82
CA ASP A 752 -22.55 -28.46 9.28
C ASP A 752 -21.16 -28.63 9.93
N GLY A 753 -20.71 -27.71 10.80
CA GLY A 753 -19.48 -27.86 11.60
C GLY A 753 -18.47 -26.70 11.56
N LEU A 754 -18.73 -25.65 10.77
CA LEU A 754 -17.79 -24.55 10.60
C LEU A 754 -17.56 -23.76 11.91
N SER A 755 -16.34 -23.28 12.14
CA SER A 755 -16.00 -22.40 13.27
C SER A 755 -15.88 -20.92 12.87
N SER A 756 -15.46 -20.63 11.63
CA SER A 756 -15.27 -19.26 11.11
C SER A 756 -15.41 -19.19 9.60
N TRP A 757 -15.82 -18.03 9.08
CA TRP A 757 -15.50 -17.62 7.71
C TRP A 757 -14.22 -16.78 7.67
N ARG A 758 -13.36 -17.00 6.68
CA ARG A 758 -12.51 -15.96 6.07
C ARG A 758 -13.29 -15.41 4.89
N LEU A 759 -13.39 -14.09 4.75
CA LEU A 759 -14.28 -13.42 3.81
C LEU A 759 -13.46 -12.75 2.72
N ASP A 760 -13.55 -13.30 1.51
CA ASP A 760 -12.80 -12.87 0.32
C ASP A 760 -13.27 -11.51 -0.21
N VAL A 761 -12.33 -10.67 -0.67
CA VAL A 761 -12.62 -9.40 -1.38
C VAL A 761 -13.60 -8.51 -0.58
N ALA A 762 -13.55 -8.60 0.76
CA ALA A 762 -14.59 -8.09 1.65
C ALA A 762 -14.83 -6.57 1.56
N LYS A 763 -13.90 -5.83 0.95
CA LYS A 763 -13.95 -4.39 0.76
C LYS A 763 -14.80 -3.93 -0.43
N GLU A 764 -15.14 -4.81 -1.37
CA GLU A 764 -16.01 -4.48 -2.50
C GLU A 764 -17.50 -4.78 -2.22
N ILE A 765 -17.81 -5.47 -1.13
CA ILE A 765 -19.19 -5.69 -0.67
C ILE A 765 -19.66 -4.54 0.25
N PRO A 766 -20.91 -4.04 0.11
CA PRO A 766 -21.46 -2.97 0.94
C PRO A 766 -21.38 -3.25 2.45
N ALA A 767 -20.88 -2.28 3.23
CA ALA A 767 -20.73 -2.39 4.69
C ALA A 767 -22.04 -2.77 5.44
N GLU A 768 -23.20 -2.37 4.93
CA GLU A 768 -24.50 -2.71 5.51
C GLU A 768 -24.87 -4.20 5.34
N PHE A 769 -24.39 -4.87 4.29
CA PHE A 769 -24.49 -6.33 4.18
C PHE A 769 -23.68 -6.99 5.29
N TRP A 770 -22.44 -6.56 5.53
CA TRP A 770 -21.60 -7.09 6.61
C TRP A 770 -22.16 -6.87 8.01
N ARG A 771 -22.84 -5.74 8.27
CA ARG A 771 -23.58 -5.53 9.53
C ARG A 771 -24.67 -6.57 9.72
N ASN A 772 -25.43 -6.87 8.67
CA ASN A 772 -26.49 -7.86 8.74
C ASN A 772 -25.95 -9.30 8.81
N VAL A 773 -24.80 -9.58 8.18
CA VAL A 773 -24.04 -10.83 8.37
C VAL A 773 -23.64 -10.98 9.84
N ARG A 774 -23.03 -9.97 10.47
CA ARG A 774 -22.67 -10.02 11.91
C ARG A 774 -23.90 -10.25 12.78
N LYS A 775 -24.90 -9.39 12.64
CA LYS A 775 -26.18 -9.42 13.36
C LYS A 775 -26.85 -10.80 13.30
N THR A 776 -26.75 -11.50 12.18
CA THR A 776 -27.30 -12.85 11.99
C THR A 776 -26.38 -13.94 12.55
N VAL A 777 -25.10 -13.97 12.13
CA VAL A 777 -24.14 -15.02 12.50
C VAL A 777 -23.85 -15.04 14.00
N LYS A 778 -23.82 -13.89 14.67
CA LYS A 778 -23.59 -13.82 16.12
C LYS A 778 -24.76 -14.32 16.99
N GLN A 779 -25.93 -14.57 16.39
CA GLN A 779 -27.04 -15.30 17.04
C GLN A 779 -26.87 -16.82 16.95
N ILE A 780 -25.97 -17.31 16.09
CA ILE A 780 -25.65 -18.73 15.91
C ILE A 780 -24.57 -19.13 16.93
N LYS A 781 -24.55 -20.40 17.32
CA LYS A 781 -23.39 -21.03 17.97
C LYS A 781 -22.91 -22.21 17.13
N THR A 782 -21.60 -22.46 17.15
CA THR A 782 -20.97 -23.57 16.42
C THR A 782 -21.46 -24.92 16.97
N THR A 783 -21.14 -26.04 16.31
CA THR A 783 -21.40 -27.40 16.83
C THR A 783 -20.81 -27.64 18.21
N LYS A 784 -19.78 -26.88 18.61
CA LYS A 784 -19.12 -26.90 19.93
C LYS A 784 -19.81 -26.02 20.98
N GLY A 785 -20.80 -25.22 20.58
CA GLY A 785 -21.46 -24.22 21.43
C GLY A 785 -20.71 -22.87 21.55
N GLU A 786 -19.64 -22.69 20.79
CA GLU A 786 -18.82 -21.47 20.78
C GLU A 786 -19.44 -20.40 19.87
N GLU A 787 -18.90 -19.17 19.94
CA GLU A 787 -19.27 -18.12 19.01
C GLU A 787 -18.50 -18.21 17.68
N PRO A 788 -19.18 -18.07 16.53
CA PRO A 788 -18.50 -17.96 15.24
C PRO A 788 -17.59 -16.73 15.15
N LEU A 789 -16.45 -16.90 14.48
CA LEU A 789 -15.57 -15.82 14.06
C LEU A 789 -15.95 -15.34 12.65
N LEU A 790 -15.91 -14.02 12.44
CA LEU A 790 -15.99 -13.37 11.13
C LEU A 790 -14.68 -12.62 10.85
N LEU A 791 -13.94 -13.06 9.84
CA LEU A 791 -12.60 -12.57 9.51
C LEU A 791 -12.57 -12.05 8.07
N GLY A 792 -12.25 -10.77 7.88
CA GLY A 792 -12.15 -10.16 6.55
C GLY A 792 -10.76 -10.29 5.93
N GLU A 793 -10.66 -10.56 4.63
CA GLU A 793 -9.44 -10.26 3.89
C GLU A 793 -9.32 -8.74 3.71
N ILE A 794 -8.33 -8.10 4.33
CA ILE A 794 -7.99 -6.68 4.08
C ILE A 794 -6.48 -6.50 3.99
N TRP A 795 -6.01 -6.04 2.83
CA TRP A 795 -4.59 -5.80 2.54
C TRP A 795 -4.03 -4.48 3.09
N GLN A 796 -4.89 -3.55 3.52
CA GLN A 796 -4.52 -2.24 4.07
C GLN A 796 -4.99 -2.10 5.53
N ASP A 797 -5.30 -0.89 6.00
CA ASP A 797 -5.93 -0.71 7.31
C ASP A 797 -7.44 -1.10 7.25
N GLY A 798 -7.79 -2.22 7.88
CA GLY A 798 -9.15 -2.75 8.01
C GLY A 798 -10.00 -2.14 9.13
N THR A 799 -9.59 -1.04 9.76
CA THR A 799 -10.32 -0.40 10.88
C THR A 799 -11.83 -0.25 10.61
N GLN A 800 -12.25 0.08 9.38
CA GLN A 800 -13.67 0.33 9.04
C GLN A 800 -14.60 -0.86 9.30
N PHE A 801 -14.08 -2.09 9.35
CA PHE A 801 -14.84 -3.31 9.65
C PHE A 801 -14.81 -3.70 11.13
N LEU A 802 -13.90 -3.11 11.92
CA LEU A 802 -13.58 -3.52 13.28
C LEU A 802 -14.18 -2.59 14.34
N THR A 803 -15.22 -1.84 13.98
CA THR A 803 -15.93 -0.92 14.89
C THR A 803 -16.97 -1.61 15.79
N GLY A 804 -16.99 -2.94 15.79
CA GLY A 804 -17.90 -3.79 16.57
C GLY A 804 -19.18 -4.21 15.82
N ASP A 805 -19.44 -3.61 14.65
CA ASP A 805 -20.67 -3.80 13.87
C ASP A 805 -20.53 -4.79 12.69
N GLN A 806 -19.32 -5.13 12.24
CA GLN A 806 -19.08 -6.02 11.09
C GLN A 806 -18.19 -7.23 11.44
N PHE A 807 -16.86 -7.14 11.31
CA PHE A 807 -15.96 -8.28 11.53
C PHE A 807 -15.43 -8.33 12.96
N ASP A 808 -14.91 -9.50 13.33
CA ASP A 808 -14.12 -9.70 14.55
C ASP A 808 -12.62 -9.47 14.28
N SER A 809 -12.15 -9.87 13.09
CA SER A 809 -10.73 -9.93 12.73
C SER A 809 -10.52 -9.60 11.24
N VAL A 810 -9.26 -9.38 10.85
CA VAL A 810 -8.83 -9.33 9.45
C VAL A 810 -7.51 -10.07 9.25
N MET A 811 -7.21 -10.44 8.00
CA MET A 811 -5.86 -10.89 7.59
C MET A 811 -4.84 -9.76 7.82
N ASN A 812 -3.83 -10.00 8.67
CA ASN A 812 -2.96 -8.95 9.17
C ASN A 812 -1.77 -8.67 8.25
N TYR A 813 -2.05 -8.26 7.01
CA TYR A 813 -1.02 -7.88 6.04
C TYR A 813 -0.19 -6.66 6.51
N LYS A 814 -0.74 -5.81 7.39
CA LYS A 814 0.03 -4.76 8.08
C LYS A 814 1.16 -5.32 8.95
N LEU A 815 0.96 -6.45 9.63
CA LEU A 815 2.02 -7.14 10.36
C LEU A 815 3.00 -7.85 9.43
N SER A 816 2.54 -8.45 8.32
CA SER A 816 3.45 -9.00 7.29
C SER A 816 4.41 -7.92 6.77
N PHE A 817 3.90 -6.71 6.48
CA PHE A 817 4.72 -5.56 6.10
C PHE A 817 5.68 -5.11 7.21
N ALA A 818 5.18 -4.91 8.44
CA ALA A 818 6.00 -4.44 9.56
C ALA A 818 7.12 -5.43 9.93
N VAL A 819 6.77 -6.69 10.17
CA VAL A 819 7.73 -7.72 10.62
C VAL A 819 8.54 -8.24 9.43
N GLY A 820 7.89 -8.55 8.31
CA GLY A 820 8.53 -9.13 7.13
C GLY A 820 9.38 -8.14 6.34
N ASP A 821 8.81 -7.00 5.94
CA ASP A 821 9.50 -6.06 5.05
C ASP A 821 10.38 -5.03 5.77
N LEU A 822 9.87 -4.40 6.83
CA LEU A 822 10.65 -3.39 7.56
C LEU A 822 11.73 -4.04 8.44
N PHE A 823 11.36 -5.00 9.29
CA PHE A 823 12.33 -5.65 10.19
C PHE A 823 13.16 -6.77 9.53
N LEU A 824 12.53 -7.79 8.94
CA LEU A 824 13.22 -9.01 8.48
C LEU A 824 13.90 -8.87 7.11
N ASN A 825 13.41 -8.02 6.22
CA ASN A 825 14.13 -7.71 4.97
C ASN A 825 15.14 -6.56 5.16
N ARG A 826 14.69 -5.38 5.62
CA ARG A 826 15.46 -4.13 5.45
C ARG A 826 16.45 -3.76 6.57
N GLY A 827 16.20 -4.14 7.82
CA GLY A 827 17.01 -3.63 8.94
C GLY A 827 16.34 -2.58 9.81
N ASP A 828 15.02 -2.41 9.72
CA ASP A 828 14.31 -1.33 10.40
C ASP A 828 13.29 -1.83 11.42
N ALA A 829 13.78 -2.28 12.57
CA ALA A 829 12.94 -2.57 13.73
C ALA A 829 12.13 -1.36 14.20
N LYS A 830 12.60 -0.11 13.95
CA LYS A 830 11.95 1.11 14.43
C LYS A 830 10.69 1.42 13.60
N ALA A 831 10.79 1.39 12.27
CA ALA A 831 9.62 1.54 11.41
C ALA A 831 8.64 0.36 11.56
N ALA A 832 9.13 -0.85 11.86
CA ALA A 832 8.27 -1.97 12.22
C ALA A 832 7.47 -1.71 13.52
N ASP A 833 8.11 -1.18 14.58
CA ASP A 833 7.43 -0.80 15.83
C ASP A 833 6.43 0.35 15.62
N ASP A 834 6.74 1.30 14.74
CA ASP A 834 5.82 2.38 14.38
C ASP A 834 4.55 1.84 13.69
N GLU A 835 4.67 0.93 12.72
CA GLU A 835 3.51 0.29 12.08
C GLU A 835 2.68 -0.57 13.05
N LEU A 836 3.34 -1.25 13.99
CA LEU A 836 2.68 -2.01 15.06
C LEU A 836 1.98 -1.09 16.08
N LYS A 837 2.50 0.12 16.33
CA LYS A 837 1.83 1.16 17.13
C LYS A 837 0.64 1.77 16.43
N ILE A 838 0.68 1.95 15.10
CA ILE A 838 -0.48 2.36 14.31
C ILE A 838 -1.61 1.33 14.45
N LEU A 839 -1.31 0.03 14.42
CA LEU A 839 -2.29 -1.01 14.73
C LEU A 839 -2.85 -0.86 16.15
N GLN A 840 -2.01 -0.70 17.18
CA GLN A 840 -2.47 -0.51 18.57
C GLN A 840 -3.32 0.77 18.78
N GLN A 841 -3.05 1.83 18.02
CA GLN A 841 -3.80 3.09 18.05
C GLN A 841 -5.17 3.00 17.34
N ASN A 842 -5.26 2.19 16.28
CA ASN A 842 -6.41 2.16 15.38
C ASN A 842 -7.36 0.98 15.65
N TYR A 843 -6.89 -0.13 16.23
CA TYR A 843 -7.63 -1.40 16.36
C TYR A 843 -8.09 -1.62 17.80
N PRO A 844 -9.40 -1.85 18.07
CA PRO A 844 -9.87 -2.18 19.40
C PRO A 844 -9.20 -3.44 19.92
N ARG A 845 -8.96 -3.54 21.24
CA ARG A 845 -8.17 -4.64 21.83
C ARG A 845 -8.65 -6.03 21.38
N GLU A 846 -9.97 -6.27 21.42
CA GLU A 846 -10.59 -7.52 20.98
C GLU A 846 -10.13 -7.90 19.57
N ALA A 847 -10.35 -7.00 18.59
CA ALA A 847 -9.92 -7.19 17.20
C ALA A 847 -8.40 -7.39 17.06
N LEU A 848 -7.62 -6.52 17.71
CA LEU A 848 -6.15 -6.55 17.70
C LEU A 848 -5.59 -7.90 18.19
N TYR A 849 -6.30 -8.56 19.12
CA TYR A 849 -5.88 -9.81 19.75
C TYR A 849 -6.41 -11.05 19.02
N ASP A 850 -7.32 -10.88 18.06
CA ASP A 850 -7.81 -11.90 17.11
C ASP A 850 -7.27 -11.74 15.68
N LEU A 851 -6.47 -10.70 15.38
CA LEU A 851 -5.87 -10.48 14.05
C LEU A 851 -5.13 -11.70 13.54
N MET A 852 -5.39 -12.10 12.30
CA MET A 852 -4.75 -13.25 11.67
C MET A 852 -3.33 -12.89 11.22
N ASN A 853 -2.38 -13.11 12.11
CA ASN A 853 -0.97 -12.75 11.93
C ASN A 853 -0.31 -13.71 10.94
N ILE A 854 0.01 -13.18 9.76
CA ILE A 854 0.67 -13.87 8.64
C ILE A 854 1.97 -13.15 8.28
N VAL A 855 2.87 -13.83 7.57
CA VAL A 855 3.99 -13.20 6.85
C VAL A 855 3.91 -13.41 5.35
N ASP A 856 3.29 -14.49 4.91
CA ASP A 856 2.93 -14.83 3.54
C ASP A 856 1.55 -15.52 3.48
N SER A 857 1.04 -15.75 2.27
CA SER A 857 -0.19 -16.47 1.99
C SER A 857 -0.11 -17.13 0.61
N HIS A 858 -1.22 -17.71 0.15
CA HIS A 858 -1.37 -18.24 -1.21
C HIS A 858 -1.32 -17.16 -2.31
N ASP A 859 -1.29 -15.87 -1.98
CA ASP A 859 -1.26 -14.75 -2.94
C ASP A 859 0.06 -13.95 -2.92
N THR A 860 1.00 -14.31 -2.04
CA THR A 860 2.32 -13.65 -1.94
C THR A 860 3.45 -14.62 -2.32
N VAL A 861 4.66 -14.10 -2.50
CA VAL A 861 5.87 -14.94 -2.42
C VAL A 861 5.95 -15.69 -1.08
N ARG A 862 6.59 -16.87 -1.08
CA ARG A 862 6.87 -17.61 0.17
C ARG A 862 7.82 -16.83 1.07
N ALA A 863 7.57 -16.84 2.37
CA ALA A 863 8.35 -16.09 3.36
C ALA A 863 9.84 -16.50 3.38
N ILE A 864 10.15 -17.80 3.24
CA ILE A 864 11.54 -18.27 3.14
C ILE A 864 12.27 -17.73 1.89
N TYR A 865 11.55 -17.59 0.77
CA TYR A 865 12.08 -17.05 -0.48
C TYR A 865 12.33 -15.54 -0.36
N LYS A 866 11.32 -14.82 0.12
CA LYS A 866 11.35 -13.38 0.42
C LYS A 866 12.51 -13.01 1.35
N PHE A 867 12.61 -13.67 2.50
CA PHE A 867 13.62 -13.35 3.51
C PHE A 867 15.05 -13.73 3.08
N GLY A 868 15.21 -14.68 2.16
CA GLY A 868 16.49 -15.02 1.52
C GLY A 868 16.90 -14.09 0.37
N GLY A 869 16.14 -13.02 0.09
CA GLY A 869 16.42 -12.05 -0.97
C GLY A 869 15.81 -12.38 -2.35
N GLY A 870 14.91 -13.37 -2.41
CA GLY A 870 14.21 -13.76 -3.62
C GLY A 870 13.32 -12.66 -4.22
N GLN A 871 13.09 -12.71 -5.53
CA GLN A 871 12.42 -11.65 -6.30
C GLN A 871 11.13 -12.15 -6.94
N GLU A 872 10.02 -11.40 -6.76
CA GLU A 872 8.68 -11.80 -7.24
C GLU A 872 8.55 -11.86 -8.77
N SER A 873 9.46 -11.19 -9.47
CA SER A 873 9.59 -11.18 -10.93
C SER A 873 10.04 -12.53 -11.50
N VAL A 874 10.66 -13.39 -10.71
CA VAL A 874 10.99 -14.77 -11.11
C VAL A 874 9.70 -15.54 -11.42
N ALA A 875 9.76 -16.44 -12.41
CA ALA A 875 8.59 -17.18 -12.87
C ALA A 875 8.33 -18.46 -12.09
N GLN A 876 9.40 -19.22 -11.84
CA GLN A 876 9.44 -20.45 -11.05
C GLN A 876 10.79 -20.45 -10.33
N ALA A 877 10.80 -20.26 -9.01
CA ALA A 877 12.01 -20.03 -8.23
C ALA A 877 12.88 -21.30 -8.06
N THR A 878 14.20 -21.11 -7.97
CA THR A 878 15.19 -22.16 -7.68
C THR A 878 16.08 -21.77 -6.50
N LEU A 879 16.84 -22.72 -5.95
CA LEU A 879 17.86 -22.49 -4.90
C LEU A 879 19.08 -21.65 -5.38
N LYS A 880 19.01 -21.01 -6.55
CA LYS A 880 20.01 -20.03 -7.03
C LYS A 880 19.49 -18.59 -6.96
N ASP A 881 18.19 -18.41 -6.80
CA ASP A 881 17.51 -17.11 -6.91
C ASP A 881 17.31 -16.44 -5.53
N PHE A 882 17.80 -17.06 -4.45
CA PHE A 882 17.77 -16.60 -3.05
C PHE A 882 18.75 -17.41 -2.18
N ASP A 883 19.09 -16.90 -1.00
CA ASP A 883 19.82 -17.65 0.04
C ASP A 883 18.83 -18.43 0.93
N TYR A 884 18.82 -19.76 0.80
CA TYR A 884 17.95 -20.66 1.55
C TYR A 884 18.21 -20.63 3.06
N GLU A 885 19.48 -20.61 3.49
CA GLU A 885 19.82 -20.69 4.91
C GLU A 885 19.58 -19.35 5.62
N LEU A 886 19.81 -18.22 4.94
CA LEU A 886 19.39 -16.90 5.42
C LEU A 886 17.86 -16.80 5.50
N GLY A 887 17.15 -17.26 4.48
CA GLY A 887 15.69 -17.32 4.45
C GLY A 887 15.13 -18.15 5.60
N LYS A 888 15.67 -19.36 5.79
CA LYS A 888 15.36 -20.29 6.88
C LYS A 888 15.63 -19.68 8.26
N ALA A 889 16.78 -19.04 8.46
CA ALA A 889 17.12 -18.39 9.72
C ALA A 889 16.17 -17.23 10.06
N ARG A 890 15.79 -16.42 9.06
CA ARG A 890 14.82 -15.32 9.22
C ARG A 890 13.36 -15.82 9.37
N LEU A 891 13.01 -16.95 8.76
CA LEU A 891 11.71 -17.59 8.97
C LEU A 891 11.55 -18.04 10.43
N LYS A 892 12.61 -18.54 11.08
CA LYS A 892 12.62 -18.83 12.52
C LYS A 892 12.43 -17.57 13.39
N LEU A 893 13.00 -16.43 12.98
CA LEU A 893 12.74 -15.13 13.63
C LEU A 893 11.26 -14.74 13.49
N SER A 894 10.68 -14.87 12.29
CA SER A 894 9.25 -14.63 12.05
C SER A 894 8.36 -15.49 12.95
N ALA A 895 8.58 -16.81 12.98
CA ALA A 895 7.79 -17.73 13.80
C ALA A 895 7.84 -17.37 15.29
N ALA A 896 9.03 -17.06 15.83
CA ALA A 896 9.19 -16.60 17.21
C ALA A 896 8.53 -15.24 17.48
N PHE A 897 8.52 -14.33 16.49
CA PHE A 897 7.80 -13.07 16.59
C PHE A 897 6.29 -13.31 16.68
N ILE A 898 5.68 -13.97 15.68
CA ILE A 898 4.21 -14.02 15.58
C ILE A 898 3.58 -14.93 16.62
N LEU A 899 4.24 -16.02 17.04
CA LEU A 899 3.75 -16.86 18.14
C LEU A 899 3.85 -16.16 19.51
N GLY A 900 4.78 -15.22 19.67
CA GLY A 900 4.93 -14.41 20.89
C GLY A 900 4.05 -13.15 20.94
N TYR A 901 3.47 -12.70 19.83
CA TYR A 901 2.71 -11.45 19.70
C TYR A 901 1.19 -11.67 19.92
N PRO A 902 0.38 -10.64 20.27
CA PRO A 902 -1.09 -10.73 20.25
C PRO A 902 -1.62 -10.97 18.83
N GLY A 903 -2.81 -11.57 18.70
CA GLY A 903 -3.36 -12.05 17.42
C GLY A 903 -3.29 -13.57 17.30
N MET A 904 -4.00 -14.11 16.30
CA MET A 904 -4.04 -15.50 15.88
C MET A 904 -2.88 -15.80 14.90
N PRO A 905 -1.81 -16.51 15.28
CA PRO A 905 -0.66 -16.75 14.42
C PRO A 905 -0.99 -17.81 13.38
N THR A 906 -0.78 -17.47 12.11
CA THR A 906 -1.15 -18.28 10.95
C THR A 906 0.06 -18.50 10.05
N PHE A 907 0.29 -19.75 9.67
CA PHE A 907 1.38 -20.19 8.81
C PHE A 907 0.83 -20.80 7.53
N PHE A 908 1.50 -20.62 6.40
CA PHE A 908 1.10 -21.24 5.14
C PHE A 908 1.69 -22.66 5.03
N TYR A 909 0.91 -23.65 4.60
CA TYR A 909 1.32 -25.05 4.64
C TYR A 909 2.69 -25.26 3.97
N GLY A 910 3.62 -25.90 4.67
CA GLY A 910 4.97 -26.14 4.18
C GLY A 910 6.00 -25.06 4.51
N ASP A 911 5.65 -23.93 5.13
CA ASP A 911 6.64 -23.01 5.71
C ASP A 911 7.49 -23.74 6.77
N GLU A 912 6.82 -24.54 7.59
CA GLU A 912 7.45 -25.39 8.61
C GLU A 912 8.31 -26.49 8.02
N ALA A 913 8.12 -26.81 6.73
CA ALA A 913 8.89 -27.79 5.96
C ALA A 913 9.93 -27.14 5.03
N GLY A 914 10.00 -25.81 4.97
CA GLY A 914 10.94 -25.06 4.12
C GLY A 914 10.55 -24.95 2.64
N VAL A 915 9.25 -24.94 2.30
CA VAL A 915 8.74 -24.74 0.94
C VAL A 915 9.02 -23.31 0.47
N TYR A 916 9.62 -23.19 -0.72
CA TYR A 916 9.96 -21.92 -1.34
C TYR A 916 9.32 -21.79 -2.73
N GLY A 917 9.04 -20.54 -3.12
CA GLY A 917 8.41 -20.19 -4.39
C GLY A 917 8.31 -18.68 -4.58
N SER A 918 8.31 -18.23 -5.83
CA SER A 918 8.02 -16.83 -6.20
C SER A 918 6.52 -16.54 -6.15
N ALA A 919 6.02 -15.52 -6.86
CA ALA A 919 4.60 -15.14 -6.84
C ALA A 919 3.69 -16.23 -7.45
N ASP A 920 2.38 -16.10 -7.25
CA ASP A 920 1.32 -16.95 -7.82
C ASP A 920 1.60 -17.31 -9.31
N PRO A 921 1.53 -18.60 -9.71
CA PRO A 921 1.21 -19.81 -8.92
C PRO A 921 2.41 -20.50 -8.26
N ASP A 922 3.63 -19.95 -8.34
CA ASP A 922 4.82 -20.63 -7.82
C ASP A 922 4.90 -20.64 -6.28
N CYS A 923 4.15 -19.81 -5.56
CA CYS A 923 4.00 -19.94 -4.10
C CYS A 923 3.13 -21.14 -3.69
N ARG A 924 2.25 -21.61 -4.59
CA ARG A 924 1.25 -22.68 -4.38
C ARG A 924 1.82 -24.06 -4.73
N ARG A 925 3.11 -24.32 -4.43
CA ARG A 925 3.74 -25.65 -4.62
C ARG A 925 3.19 -26.68 -3.65
N THR A 926 3.23 -27.95 -4.05
CA THR A 926 2.86 -29.08 -3.21
C THR A 926 3.69 -29.21 -1.94
N TYR A 927 3.08 -29.76 -0.88
CA TYR A 927 3.77 -30.06 0.36
C TYR A 927 4.81 -31.20 0.15
N PRO A 928 6.08 -31.05 0.60
CA PRO A 928 7.20 -31.93 0.25
C PRO A 928 7.27 -33.18 1.14
N TRP A 929 6.22 -34.00 1.17
CA TRP A 929 6.10 -35.16 2.07
C TRP A 929 7.29 -36.12 1.97
N GLY A 930 7.97 -36.36 3.09
CA GLY A 930 9.18 -37.19 3.21
C GLY A 930 10.50 -36.46 2.91
N ASN A 931 10.44 -35.23 2.40
CA ASN A 931 11.58 -34.37 2.03
C ASN A 931 11.59 -33.04 2.80
N GLU A 932 10.92 -32.97 3.96
CA GLU A 932 10.78 -31.77 4.78
C GLU A 932 12.13 -31.31 5.40
N ASP A 933 12.33 -30.00 5.57
CA ASP A 933 13.40 -29.48 6.43
C ASP A 933 13.09 -29.80 7.90
N LYS A 934 13.73 -30.84 8.42
CA LYS A 934 13.52 -31.39 9.77
C LYS A 934 13.97 -30.44 10.88
N GLU A 935 14.74 -29.40 10.57
CA GLU A 935 15.20 -28.39 11.52
C GLU A 935 14.15 -27.28 11.68
N LEU A 936 13.49 -26.88 10.58
CA LEU A 936 12.30 -26.02 10.63
C LEU A 936 11.14 -26.73 11.33
N ILE A 937 10.85 -27.99 10.99
CA ILE A 937 9.81 -28.81 11.67
C ILE A 937 10.04 -28.84 13.19
N ALA A 938 11.27 -29.14 13.62
CA ALA A 938 11.62 -29.21 15.04
C ALA A 938 11.50 -27.84 15.74
N TYR A 939 11.93 -26.77 15.07
CA TYR A 939 11.85 -25.41 15.62
C TYR A 939 10.40 -24.91 15.71
N TYR A 940 9.59 -25.07 14.66
CA TYR A 940 8.17 -24.70 14.65
C TYR A 940 7.42 -25.41 15.79
N LYS A 941 7.61 -26.73 15.91
CA LYS A 941 7.04 -27.52 17.02
C LYS A 941 7.48 -27.01 18.40
N GLN A 942 8.73 -26.57 18.55
CA GLN A 942 9.22 -25.96 19.80
C GLN A 942 8.50 -24.64 20.09
N VAL A 943 8.49 -23.68 19.15
CA VAL A 943 7.89 -22.35 19.36
C VAL A 943 6.36 -22.44 19.55
N MET A 944 5.67 -23.29 18.79
CA MET A 944 4.24 -23.57 18.96
C MET A 944 3.96 -24.22 20.33
N GLY A 945 4.85 -25.12 20.79
CA GLY A 945 4.82 -25.65 22.14
C GLY A 945 4.92 -24.57 23.23
N VAL A 946 5.80 -23.57 23.05
CA VAL A 946 5.94 -22.43 23.98
C VAL A 946 4.67 -21.59 24.02
N ARG A 947 4.07 -21.23 22.87
CA ARG A 947 2.80 -20.48 22.86
C ARG A 947 1.67 -21.27 23.55
N ASN A 948 1.51 -22.56 23.19
CA ASN A 948 0.46 -23.41 23.76
C ASN A 948 0.62 -23.59 25.29
N ALA A 949 1.85 -23.77 25.79
CA ALA A 949 2.13 -23.91 27.22
C ALA A 949 1.84 -22.63 28.02
N HIS A 950 1.96 -21.45 27.40
CA HIS A 950 1.80 -20.14 28.02
C HIS A 950 0.67 -19.31 27.36
N LYS A 951 -0.40 -19.98 26.91
CA LYS A 951 -1.44 -19.33 26.09
C LYS A 951 -2.13 -18.14 26.76
N GLN A 952 -2.27 -18.13 28.09
CA GLN A 952 -2.87 -16.99 28.81
C GLN A 952 -2.00 -15.72 28.70
N LEU A 953 -0.67 -15.88 28.67
CA LEU A 953 0.27 -14.79 28.46
C LEU A 953 0.32 -14.34 26.99
N PHE A 954 0.35 -15.29 26.05
CA PHE A 954 0.57 -14.99 24.63
C PHE A 954 -0.70 -14.68 23.82
N ALA A 955 -1.87 -15.18 24.21
CA ALA A 955 -3.15 -14.76 23.65
C ALA A 955 -3.59 -13.43 24.28
N HIS A 956 -3.77 -13.41 25.62
CA HIS A 956 -4.53 -12.36 26.31
C HIS A 956 -3.69 -11.26 26.98
N GLY A 957 -2.41 -11.52 27.27
CA GLY A 957 -1.53 -10.59 27.98
C GLY A 957 -1.17 -9.34 27.18
N ASP A 958 -0.99 -8.21 27.88
CA ASP A 958 -0.56 -6.94 27.28
C ASP A 958 0.75 -7.09 26.51
N VAL A 959 0.98 -6.19 25.55
CA VAL A 959 2.25 -6.09 24.79
C VAL A 959 2.87 -4.71 24.99
N ASN A 960 4.19 -4.65 25.16
CA ASN A 960 4.94 -3.40 25.25
C ASN A 960 6.30 -3.54 24.57
N THR A 961 6.62 -2.70 23.59
CA THR A 961 7.95 -2.71 22.95
C THR A 961 9.00 -2.19 23.93
N LEU A 962 10.04 -2.98 24.16
CA LEU A 962 11.15 -2.63 25.05
C LEU A 962 12.33 -2.02 24.28
N LYS A 963 12.58 -2.50 23.05
CA LYS A 963 13.65 -2.01 22.17
C LYS A 963 13.29 -2.26 20.70
N ALA A 964 13.49 -1.27 19.85
CA ALA A 964 13.24 -1.36 18.41
C ALA A 964 14.27 -0.47 17.68
N GLU A 965 15.45 -1.05 17.42
CA GLU A 965 16.62 -0.33 16.92
C GLU A 965 17.40 -1.21 15.92
N GLY A 966 17.37 -0.84 14.64
CA GLY A 966 18.09 -1.54 13.57
C GLY A 966 17.71 -3.01 13.47
N ASP A 967 18.70 -3.88 13.65
CA ASP A 967 18.56 -5.34 13.62
C ASP A 967 17.99 -5.97 14.90
N ILE A 968 17.69 -5.16 15.93
CA ILE A 968 17.18 -5.61 17.23
C ILE A 968 15.74 -5.20 17.44
N PHE A 969 14.86 -6.20 17.62
CA PHE A 969 13.50 -6.01 18.12
C PHE A 969 13.32 -6.80 19.42
N ALA A 970 12.81 -6.17 20.47
CA ALA A 970 12.42 -6.83 21.71
C ALA A 970 11.16 -6.23 22.32
N TYR A 971 10.22 -7.09 22.71
CA TYR A 971 8.97 -6.70 23.36
C TYR A 971 8.67 -7.59 24.57
N ALA A 972 7.93 -7.05 25.53
CA ALA A 972 7.37 -7.77 26.65
C ALA A 972 5.96 -8.27 26.33
N ARG A 973 5.60 -9.40 26.96
CA ARG A 973 4.20 -9.78 27.21
C ARG A 973 3.97 -9.86 28.73
N THR A 974 2.80 -9.44 29.20
CA THR A 974 2.45 -9.47 30.64
C THR A 974 0.98 -9.82 30.87
N ASN A 975 0.70 -10.79 31.74
CA ASN A 975 -0.65 -11.09 32.21
C ASN A 975 -0.64 -11.33 33.72
N GLY A 976 -1.09 -10.34 34.49
CA GLY A 976 -1.09 -10.38 35.96
C GLY A 976 0.32 -10.60 36.53
N SER A 977 0.59 -11.82 37.01
CA SER A 977 1.91 -12.21 37.52
C SER A 977 2.82 -12.86 36.47
N GLU A 978 2.28 -13.34 35.35
CA GLU A 978 3.03 -13.93 34.24
C GLU A 978 3.68 -12.84 33.39
N ALA A 979 4.90 -13.10 32.92
CA ALA A 979 5.61 -12.19 32.02
C ALA A 979 6.56 -12.97 31.11
N ALA A 980 6.80 -12.43 29.92
CA ALA A 980 7.84 -12.87 29.00
C ALA A 980 8.51 -11.66 28.34
N VAL A 981 9.75 -11.86 27.88
CA VAL A 981 10.43 -10.97 26.95
C VAL A 981 10.81 -11.79 25.72
N VAL A 982 10.27 -11.41 24.57
CA VAL A 982 10.67 -11.96 23.27
C VAL A 982 11.70 -10.99 22.68
N ALA A 983 12.87 -11.50 22.29
CA ALA A 983 13.96 -10.69 21.76
C ALA A 983 14.57 -11.35 20.52
N LEU A 984 14.78 -10.56 19.46
CA LEU A 984 15.22 -11.01 18.15
C LEU A 984 16.41 -10.17 17.68
N ASN A 985 17.41 -10.83 17.12
CA ASN A 985 18.55 -10.22 16.43
C ASN A 985 18.66 -10.81 15.03
N ARG A 986 18.44 -10.00 14.00
CA ARG A 986 18.68 -10.39 12.59
C ARG A 986 20.14 -10.17 12.16
N GLY A 987 20.85 -9.30 12.87
CA GLY A 987 22.21 -8.89 12.56
C GLY A 987 23.26 -9.88 13.06
N LYS A 988 24.50 -9.41 13.17
CA LYS A 988 25.61 -10.20 13.74
C LYS A 988 25.42 -10.44 15.24
N ALA A 989 26.00 -11.52 15.74
CA ALA A 989 25.93 -11.91 17.15
C ALA A 989 26.44 -10.79 18.08
N GLN A 990 25.63 -10.39 19.06
CA GLN A 990 25.90 -9.25 19.92
C GLN A 990 25.23 -9.37 21.30
N GLN A 991 25.78 -8.67 22.29
CA GLN A 991 25.13 -8.50 23.59
C GLN A 991 24.22 -7.28 23.55
N VAL A 992 22.93 -7.49 23.83
CA VAL A 992 21.89 -6.46 23.79
C VAL A 992 21.51 -6.05 25.21
N VAL A 993 21.42 -4.74 25.44
CA VAL A 993 20.86 -4.16 26.67
C VAL A 993 19.42 -3.74 26.39
N ILE A 994 18.47 -4.48 26.98
CA ILE A 994 17.03 -4.26 26.82
C ILE A 994 16.51 -3.46 28.03
N PRO A 995 15.81 -2.34 27.83
CA PRO A 995 15.07 -1.64 28.88
C PRO A 995 14.05 -2.58 29.56
N ALA A 996 14.09 -2.67 30.89
CA ALA A 996 13.29 -3.65 31.65
C ALA A 996 12.66 -3.05 32.92
N GLY A 997 12.61 -1.71 33.04
CA GLY A 997 12.20 -1.01 34.27
C GLY A 997 10.75 -1.19 34.73
N GLN A 998 9.90 -1.83 33.91
CA GLN A 998 8.57 -2.29 34.31
C GLN A 998 8.60 -3.58 35.16
N PHE A 999 9.76 -4.25 35.23
CA PHE A 999 9.99 -5.46 36.01
C PHE A 999 10.90 -5.13 37.22
N ALA A 1000 10.70 -5.83 38.33
CA ALA A 1000 11.52 -5.63 39.52
C ALA A 1000 12.94 -6.19 39.32
N ASP A 1001 13.95 -5.49 39.83
CA ASP A 1001 15.32 -6.00 39.92
C ASP A 1001 15.36 -7.36 40.64
N GLY A 1002 16.14 -8.29 40.10
CA GLY A 1002 16.18 -9.69 40.52
C GLY A 1002 15.13 -10.60 39.85
N THR A 1003 14.20 -10.07 39.05
CA THR A 1003 13.29 -10.90 38.23
C THR A 1003 14.11 -11.70 37.22
N VAL A 1004 14.01 -13.03 37.26
CA VAL A 1004 14.71 -13.94 36.34
C VAL A 1004 13.78 -14.36 35.21
N PHE A 1005 14.26 -14.27 33.97
CA PHE A 1005 13.64 -14.86 32.80
C PHE A 1005 14.55 -15.96 32.24
N ALA A 1006 13.98 -17.08 31.79
CA ALA A 1006 14.71 -18.17 31.14
C ALA A 1006 14.15 -18.45 29.76
N ASP A 1007 15.03 -18.73 28.80
CA ASP A 1007 14.65 -18.91 27.40
C ASP A 1007 14.02 -20.29 27.20
N ALA A 1008 12.78 -20.30 26.68
CA ALA A 1008 12.07 -21.51 26.33
C ALA A 1008 12.56 -22.12 25.00
N LEU A 1009 13.30 -21.35 24.19
CA LEU A 1009 13.96 -21.84 22.97
C LEU A 1009 15.34 -22.48 23.28
N ASP A 1010 16.01 -22.00 24.34
CA ASP A 1010 17.33 -22.45 24.79
C ASP A 1010 17.34 -22.59 26.32
N SER A 1011 17.00 -23.78 26.81
CA SER A 1011 16.91 -24.08 28.25
C SER A 1011 18.21 -23.89 29.04
N SER A 1012 19.35 -23.65 28.38
CA SER A 1012 20.62 -23.31 29.04
C SER A 1012 20.72 -21.82 29.40
N PHE A 1013 19.94 -20.95 28.73
CA PHE A 1013 20.02 -19.51 28.87
C PHE A 1013 18.99 -18.95 29.88
N GLN A 1014 19.46 -18.04 30.73
CA GLN A 1014 18.61 -17.22 31.59
C GLN A 1014 19.29 -15.87 31.87
N ALA A 1015 18.48 -14.82 31.99
CA ALA A 1015 18.93 -13.47 32.32
C ALA A 1015 18.09 -12.90 33.48
N ALA A 1016 18.67 -11.96 34.24
CA ALA A 1016 18.01 -11.32 35.38
C ALA A 1016 17.99 -9.80 35.22
N VAL A 1017 16.89 -9.17 35.64
CA VAL A 1017 16.74 -7.72 35.63
C VAL A 1017 17.65 -7.10 36.70
N SER A 1018 18.41 -6.07 36.33
CA SER A 1018 19.33 -5.36 37.22
C SER A 1018 19.46 -3.89 36.81
N GLY A 1019 19.21 -2.96 37.75
CA GLY A 1019 19.13 -1.53 37.47
C GLY A 1019 18.10 -1.17 36.41
N GLY A 1020 16.95 -1.88 36.39
CA GLY A 1020 15.89 -1.71 35.39
C GLY A 1020 16.27 -2.10 33.96
N ARG A 1021 17.27 -2.97 33.78
CA ARG A 1021 17.77 -3.46 32.48
C ARG A 1021 17.87 -4.98 32.47
N LEU A 1022 17.65 -5.59 31.30
CA LEU A 1022 17.92 -7.00 31.03
C LEU A 1022 19.05 -7.08 30.00
N VAL A 1023 20.14 -7.77 30.32
CA VAL A 1023 21.27 -7.98 29.39
C VAL A 1023 21.15 -9.36 28.78
N VAL A 1024 21.17 -9.44 27.45
CA VAL A 1024 20.86 -10.67 26.70
C VAL A 1024 21.86 -10.88 25.57
N ASP A 1025 22.51 -12.03 25.54
CA ASP A 1025 23.37 -12.44 24.42
C ASP A 1025 22.53 -13.06 23.31
N LEU A 1026 22.49 -12.39 22.14
CA LEU A 1026 21.77 -12.83 20.96
C LEU A 1026 22.75 -13.18 19.84
N GLY A 1027 22.72 -14.43 19.38
CA GLY A 1027 23.45 -14.90 18.21
C GLY A 1027 22.99 -14.25 16.91
N GLU A 1028 23.70 -14.57 15.82
CA GLU A 1028 23.31 -14.12 14.47
C GLU A 1028 22.03 -14.83 14.02
N ASN A 1029 21.03 -14.06 13.55
CA ASN A 1029 19.68 -14.51 13.25
C ASN A 1029 19.03 -15.35 14.38
N GLN A 1030 19.28 -14.98 15.65
CA GLN A 1030 18.69 -15.65 16.82
C GLN A 1030 17.48 -14.90 17.39
N ALA A 1031 16.42 -15.65 17.71
CA ALA A 1031 15.35 -15.23 18.61
C ALA A 1031 15.45 -15.98 19.95
N ARG A 1032 14.96 -15.35 21.02
CA ARG A 1032 14.79 -15.92 22.36
C ARG A 1032 13.39 -15.62 22.88
N MET A 1033 12.72 -16.59 23.52
CA MET A 1033 11.42 -16.41 24.18
C MET A 1033 11.60 -16.63 25.67
N MET A 1034 11.97 -15.58 26.38
CA MET A 1034 12.39 -15.65 27.76
C MET A 1034 11.18 -15.51 28.69
N ILE A 1035 10.76 -16.59 29.34
CA ILE A 1035 9.62 -16.64 30.26
C ILE A 1035 10.10 -16.38 31.69
N LYS A 1036 9.35 -15.58 32.45
CA LYS A 1036 9.61 -15.29 33.86
C LYS A 1036 9.50 -16.55 34.74
N LYS A 1037 10.45 -16.72 35.66
CA LYS A 1037 10.45 -17.75 36.72
C LYS A 1037 9.78 -17.29 38.01
#